data_AF-A0A849Z9L1-F1
#
_entry.id   AF-A0A849Z9L1-F1
#
_cell.length_a   1.000
_cell.length_b   1.000
_cell.length_c   1.000
_cell.angle_alpha   90.00
_cell.angle_beta   90.00
_cell.angle_gamma   90.00
#
_symmetry.space_group_name_H-M   'P 1'
#
loop_
_entity.id
_entity.type
_entity.pdbx_description
1 polymer ?
#
loop_
_entity_poly.entity_id
_entity_poly.type
_entity_poly.pdbx_seq_one_letter_code
_entity_poly.pdbx_strand_id
1 'polypeptide(L)'
;MNRFRIALAVLSLGCGGAPSNDASPTAPRPAEGNAPFESPARWASFPDAVGAPTSTLVLGDGRCLVLTDDGQRWLVTPKDKAKPCAGRATASGSPSLESLLFVEKVPNGYRFVGEGGVVYESRDPIGPFERAARAPSYLLRLAAGGSTVVGVDRAGKTFHFEDGTWKPSQAPARVQGLDVAVDPSGKAAWLGAPETVLISSDGGRTFVPPASPPGAIGAWEVMRREDGKLGVLGLGGAFVLEGDKFVSAPVPRGTNENASAEIDPVRGPKESLVRSGVAALSGKTYYEIIDGEGDQGRFALLRAELGTAPETIPIAGHESCDALKIAADGNVVALACMSPGGSQRDLSLGLDVSIDRGKSYSRIAELSAQTFGDVHLAVAKSGDKGDLSVLVTGACRPDAEKKPEPQKPAKKDERPKAGRDRADRTPGACSPKAPVMVRRESGKVEIAEGAAAQVEQGSARSPALSPDGRVAYVLARTRRDGRRSLFVSRDGGRTYAQRKLEMIHGSGWDDADDSEAGAVESGMLSIPERAELTVDESGILGLLCDSANGPIWATLDSDGRVQSSGRPAEGSLQLGGFGSRVLAIGFGADDTLRAWESLDGGSSFAEIAVTQAVLRFANRGESSVACSAGGCVLGDELVRVGWEGQAEAPFEVTEESFSSPDVSLSAPLTCRLTPKTDWTRMGGRSEDGSAGPRMPRLRDVARGKTAWSALSIDASGKVDVFSAPMPERGTDGGRGGSAQSSAITTKPLLGAPQGKGTAMFVGPQAEGYVAMRAPVPKTKGGTVDTTAPIDRVDLAWHNQFLGVTARRTVRLDENWSPAMLNGEALRPVLVSITGSGVTVRANGKRATYFDAQSAATSFDYPVWPEVFADRRDATRGDVAMLGGSPVGVAFVDRAPLAQLFALARPRGQGRGFDLEARTIAPGYADLEWIYSGDRSGVAALSIGAGPERAEAWMISDRGLDTEPIPLARLGHAADRVTFCTTEKRRTTPRSVSAHFTRAAALIGTAGRRAVLITDATSGGGGSLGAPVMEPIWLLTDGAVMHGSPADPCIAAWRASGVRGGAVAVIAGDLEHAWLIKEAFDTEPASTKPSTKREPARPPRPTRVLLARPMSCKVDASMAVPHEVATRAGSRMPDDSP
;
A
#
# COMPACT_ATOMS: atom_id res chain seq x y z
N MET A 1 22.88 -26.49 35.43
CA MET A 1 23.15 -27.89 35.84
C MET A 1 21.83 -28.57 36.18
N ASN A 2 21.77 -29.87 35.92
CA ASN A 2 20.68 -30.84 36.18
C ASN A 2 19.60 -31.00 35.09
N ARG A 3 19.81 -32.13 34.38
CA ARG A 3 19.00 -32.81 33.39
C ARG A 3 17.77 -33.44 34.05
N PHE A 4 16.64 -33.49 33.33
CA PHE A 4 15.64 -34.54 33.54
C PHE A 4 15.21 -35.11 32.18
N ARG A 5 15.55 -36.39 31.98
CA ARG A 5 15.00 -37.27 30.94
C ARG A 5 13.82 -38.00 31.57
N ILE A 6 12.67 -38.03 30.90
CA ILE A 6 11.63 -39.03 31.15
C ILE A 6 11.38 -39.74 29.82
N ALA A 7 11.69 -41.04 29.83
CA ALA A 7 11.33 -41.99 28.82
C ALA A 7 9.91 -42.51 29.13
N LEU A 8 9.04 -42.57 28.13
CA LEU A 8 7.81 -43.35 28.21
C LEU A 8 7.72 -44.21 26.95
N ALA A 9 7.91 -45.52 27.15
CA ALA A 9 7.69 -46.55 26.15
C ALA A 9 6.22 -47.00 26.21
N VAL A 10 5.51 -46.91 25.10
CA VAL A 10 4.23 -47.59 24.89
C VAL A 10 4.38 -48.51 23.69
N LEU A 11 4.34 -49.81 23.96
CA LEU A 11 4.23 -50.89 22.98
C LEU A 11 2.76 -51.02 22.56
N SER A 12 2.46 -50.77 21.30
CA SER A 12 1.23 -51.19 20.64
C SER A 12 1.58 -52.06 19.43
N LEU A 13 1.34 -53.37 19.56
CA LEU A 13 1.32 -54.35 18.48
C LEU A 13 0.01 -54.17 17.71
N GLY A 14 0.09 -53.87 16.42
CA GLY A 14 -1.04 -53.81 15.49
C GLY A 14 -0.63 -54.32 14.11
N CYS A 15 -1.39 -55.28 13.59
CA CYS A 15 -1.11 -56.08 12.41
C CYS A 15 -1.15 -55.32 11.08
N GLY A 16 -0.19 -55.63 10.19
CA GLY A 16 -0.46 -56.09 8.82
C GLY A 16 -0.99 -55.10 7.78
N GLY A 17 -0.07 -54.46 7.06
CA GLY A 17 -0.26 -53.99 5.68
C GLY A 17 1.09 -54.05 4.96
N ALA A 18 1.18 -54.84 3.88
CA ALA A 18 2.41 -54.97 3.10
C ALA A 18 2.78 -53.64 2.43
N PRO A 19 4.04 -53.16 2.54
CA PRO A 19 4.46 -51.98 1.79
C PRO A 19 4.60 -52.35 0.29
N SER A 20 4.07 -51.48 -0.59
CA SER A 20 4.41 -51.50 -2.00
C SER A 20 5.93 -51.31 -2.13
N ASN A 21 6.57 -52.19 -2.91
CA ASN A 21 7.94 -52.00 -3.35
C ASN A 21 7.96 -50.91 -4.43
N ASP A 22 7.78 -49.65 -4.03
CA ASP A 22 8.19 -48.52 -4.85
C ASP A 22 9.69 -48.37 -4.68
N ALA A 23 10.44 -48.99 -5.60
CA ALA A 23 11.86 -48.83 -5.71
C ALA A 23 12.17 -47.36 -5.99
N SER A 24 12.50 -46.59 -4.94
CA SER A 24 13.08 -45.26 -5.08
C SER A 24 14.28 -45.36 -6.04
N PRO A 25 14.35 -44.53 -7.10
CA PRO A 25 15.50 -44.50 -7.97
C PRO A 25 16.75 -44.23 -7.12
N THR A 26 17.73 -45.09 -7.25
CA THR A 26 19.01 -44.98 -6.52
C THR A 26 19.63 -43.65 -6.89
N ALA A 27 19.86 -42.78 -5.91
CA ALA A 27 20.50 -41.49 -6.13
C ALA A 27 21.81 -41.68 -6.90
N PRO A 28 22.04 -40.95 -8.01
CA PRO A 28 23.25 -41.12 -8.80
C PRO A 28 24.48 -40.84 -7.92
N ARG A 29 25.44 -41.75 -8.00
CA ARG A 29 26.72 -41.68 -7.31
C ARG A 29 27.39 -40.34 -7.66
N PRO A 30 27.79 -39.50 -6.68
CA PRO A 30 28.41 -38.21 -6.98
C PRO A 30 29.68 -38.45 -7.80
N ALA A 31 29.70 -37.92 -9.01
CA ALA A 31 30.86 -38.01 -9.90
C ALA A 31 32.06 -37.32 -9.25
N GLU A 32 33.22 -37.98 -9.26
CA GLU A 32 34.47 -37.44 -8.74
C GLU A 32 34.88 -36.18 -9.53
N GLY A 33 34.75 -35.02 -8.90
CA GLY A 33 35.76 -33.96 -8.86
C GLY A 33 36.23 -33.32 -10.17
N ASN A 34 35.34 -32.94 -11.08
CA ASN A 34 35.65 -31.80 -11.96
C ASN A 34 35.52 -30.52 -11.14
N ALA A 35 36.44 -29.56 -11.32
CA ALA A 35 36.30 -28.24 -10.72
C ALA A 35 34.90 -27.69 -11.06
N PRO A 36 34.16 -27.14 -10.09
CA PRO A 36 32.79 -26.70 -10.31
C PRO A 36 32.78 -25.69 -11.46
N PHE A 37 32.01 -26.00 -12.51
CA PHE A 37 31.76 -25.07 -13.60
C PHE A 37 31.08 -23.83 -13.01
N GLU A 38 31.79 -22.70 -13.00
CA GLU A 38 31.23 -21.43 -12.55
C GLU A 38 30.39 -20.86 -13.70
N SER A 39 29.06 -21.03 -13.57
CA SER A 39 28.13 -20.53 -14.58
C SER A 39 28.33 -19.02 -14.75
N PRO A 40 28.42 -18.50 -15.99
CA PRO A 40 28.52 -17.05 -16.21
C PRO A 40 27.19 -16.34 -15.93
N ALA A 41 26.14 -17.09 -15.62
CA ALA A 41 24.79 -16.59 -15.66
C ALA A 41 24.40 -15.88 -14.34
N ARG A 42 23.89 -14.65 -14.48
CA ARG A 42 23.53 -13.78 -13.35
C ARG A 42 22.33 -12.89 -13.67
N TRP A 43 21.82 -12.20 -12.65
CA TRP A 43 20.81 -11.14 -12.83
C TRP A 43 21.49 -9.76 -12.85
N ALA A 44 20.98 -8.84 -13.67
CA ALA A 44 21.40 -7.45 -13.70
C ALA A 44 20.17 -6.54 -13.74
N SER A 45 20.24 -5.38 -13.08
CA SER A 45 19.12 -4.43 -12.99
C SER A 45 19.53 -3.05 -13.47
N PHE A 46 18.63 -2.39 -14.20
CA PHE A 46 18.79 -1.08 -14.82
C PHE A 46 17.52 -0.22 -14.64
N PRO A 47 17.16 0.12 -13.40
CA PRO A 47 15.97 0.94 -13.15
C PRO A 47 16.13 2.34 -13.75
N ASP A 48 15.11 2.82 -14.46
CA ASP A 48 15.07 4.20 -14.98
C ASP A 48 14.76 5.22 -13.87
N ALA A 49 13.91 4.80 -12.91
CA ALA A 49 13.50 5.63 -11.79
C ALA A 49 14.50 5.51 -10.63
N VAL A 50 14.91 6.66 -10.10
CA VAL A 50 15.76 6.75 -8.91
C VAL A 50 14.89 7.14 -7.72
N GLY A 51 14.86 6.30 -6.68
CA GLY A 51 14.24 6.64 -5.40
C GLY A 51 14.88 7.86 -4.73
N ALA A 52 14.22 8.43 -3.72
CA ALA A 52 14.80 9.54 -2.95
C ALA A 52 16.05 9.06 -2.20
N PRO A 53 17.18 9.76 -2.28
CA PRO A 53 18.38 9.35 -1.56
C PRO A 53 18.20 9.41 -0.04
N THR A 54 18.52 8.31 0.63
CA THR A 54 18.42 8.15 2.09
C THR A 54 19.77 8.23 2.78
N SER A 55 20.83 7.77 2.11
CA SER A 55 22.19 7.75 2.66
C SER A 55 23.24 7.81 1.55
N THR A 56 24.43 8.34 1.87
CA THR A 56 25.57 8.40 0.94
C THR A 56 26.87 8.02 1.63
N LEU A 57 27.77 7.38 0.89
CA LEU A 57 29.12 7.03 1.33
C LEU A 57 30.12 7.27 0.20
N VAL A 58 31.03 8.24 0.39
CA VAL A 58 32.14 8.49 -0.55
C VAL A 58 33.21 7.43 -0.33
N LEU A 59 33.54 6.70 -1.39
CA LEU A 59 34.53 5.63 -1.39
C LEU A 59 35.95 6.20 -1.56
N GLY A 60 36.95 5.39 -1.20
CA GLY A 60 38.36 5.80 -1.26
C GLY A 60 38.89 6.11 -2.67
N ASP A 61 38.16 5.69 -3.71
CA ASP A 61 38.47 5.98 -5.12
C ASP A 61 37.76 7.25 -5.65
N GLY A 62 36.99 7.93 -4.80
CA GLY A 62 36.24 9.14 -5.15
C GLY A 62 34.83 8.89 -5.72
N ARG A 63 34.42 7.64 -5.95
CA ARG A 63 33.03 7.31 -6.28
C ARG A 63 32.13 7.47 -5.06
N CYS A 64 30.83 7.64 -5.27
CA CYS A 64 29.85 7.73 -4.19
C CYS A 64 28.85 6.59 -4.27
N LEU A 65 28.68 5.86 -3.18
CA LEU A 65 27.61 4.90 -2.99
C LEU A 65 26.39 5.63 -2.43
N VAL A 66 25.26 5.56 -3.13
CA VAL A 66 24.01 6.18 -2.72
C VAL A 66 22.97 5.10 -2.46
N LEU A 67 22.27 5.21 -1.34
CA LEU A 67 21.11 4.40 -0.99
C LEU A 67 19.85 5.21 -1.23
N THR A 68 18.76 4.54 -1.57
CA THR A 68 17.48 5.18 -1.82
C THR A 68 16.36 4.57 -0.99
N ASP A 69 15.26 5.32 -0.85
CA ASP A 69 14.05 4.96 -0.11
C ASP A 69 13.32 3.76 -0.72
N ASP A 70 13.48 3.55 -2.01
CA ASP A 70 13.01 2.36 -2.68
C ASP A 70 13.94 1.17 -2.45
N GLY A 71 15.00 1.24 -1.63
CA GLY A 71 15.92 0.12 -1.32
C GLY A 71 16.95 -0.22 -2.39
N GLN A 72 17.11 0.63 -3.41
CA GLN A 72 18.15 0.49 -4.42
C GLN A 72 19.52 0.97 -3.89
N ARG A 73 20.60 0.43 -4.48
CA ARG A 73 21.98 0.88 -4.25
C ARG A 73 22.56 1.36 -5.57
N TRP A 74 23.15 2.55 -5.57
CA TRP A 74 23.70 3.22 -6.74
C TRP A 74 25.17 3.54 -6.54
N LEU A 75 26.01 3.16 -7.50
CA LEU A 75 27.41 3.55 -7.53
C LEU A 75 27.60 4.70 -8.52
N VAL A 76 27.71 5.91 -7.99
CA VAL A 76 27.85 7.16 -8.73
C VAL A 76 29.32 7.42 -9.05
N THR A 77 29.60 7.63 -10.34
CA THR A 77 30.86 8.20 -10.82
C THR A 77 30.68 9.71 -10.97
N PRO A 78 31.38 10.53 -10.17
CA PRO A 78 31.12 11.96 -10.14
C PRO A 78 31.50 12.67 -11.45
N LYS A 79 30.65 13.60 -11.89
CA LYS A 79 30.97 14.55 -12.96
C LYS A 79 31.93 15.65 -12.46
N ASP A 80 31.84 16.00 -11.19
CA ASP A 80 32.67 16.99 -10.50
C ASP A 80 33.16 16.43 -9.16
N LYS A 81 34.48 16.50 -8.90
CA LYS A 81 35.09 16.05 -7.63
C LYS A 81 34.55 16.82 -6.42
N ALA A 82 34.06 18.05 -6.59
CA ALA A 82 33.44 18.82 -5.51
C ALA A 82 32.03 18.31 -5.13
N LYS A 83 31.39 17.51 -6.01
CA LYS A 83 30.08 16.90 -5.81
C LYS A 83 30.17 15.38 -6.05
N PRO A 84 30.79 14.61 -5.13
CA PRO A 84 31.11 13.20 -5.35
C PRO A 84 29.88 12.31 -5.61
N CYS A 85 28.68 12.74 -5.19
CA CYS A 85 27.41 12.03 -5.38
C CYS A 85 26.53 12.61 -6.49
N ALA A 86 27.10 13.37 -7.42
CA ALA A 86 26.42 13.89 -8.61
C ALA A 86 27.08 13.37 -9.89
N GLY A 87 26.39 12.52 -10.65
CA GLY A 87 26.92 11.97 -11.89
C GLY A 87 26.30 10.65 -12.36
N ARG A 88 26.97 10.00 -13.32
CA ARG A 88 26.51 8.75 -13.94
C ARG A 88 26.58 7.61 -12.95
N ALA A 89 25.51 6.82 -12.83
CA ALA A 89 25.36 5.85 -11.75
C ALA A 89 24.92 4.47 -12.24
N THR A 90 25.54 3.42 -11.68
CA THR A 90 25.16 2.03 -11.93
C THR A 90 24.38 1.49 -10.73
N ALA A 91 23.21 0.91 -10.99
CA ALA A 91 22.39 0.25 -9.99
C ALA A 91 22.95 -1.14 -9.63
N SER A 92 22.80 -1.54 -8.36
CA SER A 92 22.95 -2.93 -7.93
C SER A 92 21.91 -3.85 -8.58
N GLY A 93 22.34 -5.03 -9.03
CA GLY A 93 21.45 -6.12 -9.47
C GLY A 93 20.73 -6.83 -8.31
N SER A 94 21.04 -6.47 -7.06
CA SER A 94 20.44 -7.04 -5.85
C SER A 94 19.99 -5.92 -4.91
N PRO A 95 18.86 -5.26 -5.18
CA PRO A 95 18.28 -4.31 -4.23
C PRO A 95 17.81 -5.03 -2.95
N SER A 96 17.47 -4.29 -1.89
CA SER A 96 16.76 -4.86 -0.73
C SER A 96 15.26 -5.02 -1.02
N LEU A 97 14.44 -5.41 -0.05
CA LEU A 97 12.97 -5.32 -0.16
C LEU A 97 12.37 -4.12 0.58
N GLU A 98 13.21 -3.39 1.30
CA GLU A 98 12.85 -2.26 2.14
C GLU A 98 13.80 -1.09 1.90
N SER A 99 13.40 0.12 2.28
CA SER A 99 14.22 1.32 2.26
C SER A 99 15.56 1.06 2.96
N LEU A 100 16.68 1.42 2.36
CA LEU A 100 17.99 1.33 3.01
C LEU A 100 18.31 2.66 3.66
N LEU A 101 18.50 2.71 4.98
CA LEU A 101 18.67 3.96 5.73
C LEU A 101 20.14 4.31 5.99
N PHE A 102 21.02 3.32 6.01
CA PHE A 102 22.42 3.52 6.38
C PHE A 102 23.34 2.54 5.67
N VAL A 103 24.56 3.00 5.39
CA VAL A 103 25.66 2.17 4.90
C VAL A 103 26.96 2.54 5.60
N GLU A 104 27.75 1.53 5.91
CA GLU A 104 29.13 1.68 6.38
C GLU A 104 30.08 0.73 5.65
N LYS A 105 31.34 1.14 5.57
CA LYS A 105 32.43 0.25 5.14
C LYS A 105 32.94 -0.52 6.35
N VAL A 106 32.89 -1.85 6.28
CA VAL A 106 33.44 -2.77 7.29
C VAL A 106 34.73 -3.43 6.76
N PRO A 107 35.57 -4.08 7.60
CA PRO A 107 36.88 -4.59 7.16
C PRO A 107 36.85 -5.48 5.92
N ASN A 108 35.78 -6.26 5.74
CA ASN A 108 35.63 -7.23 4.65
C ASN A 108 34.51 -6.87 3.64
N GLY A 109 34.04 -5.61 3.62
CA GLY A 109 32.98 -5.20 2.69
C GLY A 109 32.16 -4.02 3.17
N TYR A 110 30.85 -4.14 3.02
CA TYR A 110 29.86 -3.11 3.30
C TYR A 110 28.73 -3.70 4.12
N ARG A 111 28.23 -2.90 5.07
CA ARG A 111 27.03 -3.20 5.84
C ARG A 111 25.96 -2.18 5.50
N PHE A 112 24.77 -2.65 5.22
CA PHE A 112 23.59 -1.85 4.91
C PHE A 112 22.52 -2.12 5.97
N VAL A 113 21.78 -1.11 6.34
CA VAL A 113 20.69 -1.24 7.32
C VAL A 113 19.38 -0.82 6.67
N GLY A 114 18.46 -1.76 6.57
CA GLY A 114 17.10 -1.53 6.08
C GLY A 114 16.18 -0.98 7.17
N GLU A 115 15.15 -0.24 6.77
CA GLU A 115 14.22 0.48 7.65
C GLU A 115 13.56 -0.39 8.72
N GLY A 116 13.17 -1.61 8.37
CA GLY A 116 12.56 -2.59 9.27
C GLY A 116 13.54 -3.34 10.17
N GLY A 117 14.84 -3.02 10.10
CA GLY A 117 15.88 -3.61 10.94
C GLY A 117 16.58 -4.82 10.34
N VAL A 118 16.52 -5.05 9.03
CA VAL A 118 17.42 -6.04 8.40
C VAL A 118 18.78 -5.41 8.18
N VAL A 119 19.82 -6.06 8.69
CA VAL A 119 21.21 -5.69 8.42
C VAL A 119 21.73 -6.61 7.33
N TYR A 120 22.06 -6.04 6.18
CA TYR A 120 22.64 -6.74 5.05
C TYR A 120 24.15 -6.55 5.02
N GLU A 121 24.91 -7.59 4.66
CA GLU A 121 26.34 -7.52 4.39
C GLU A 121 26.63 -7.91 2.94
N SER A 122 27.52 -7.18 2.29
CA SER A 122 28.01 -7.49 0.95
C SER A 122 29.50 -7.20 0.86
N ARG A 123 30.23 -7.97 0.06
CA ARG A 123 31.66 -7.72 -0.20
C ARG A 123 31.89 -6.45 -1.02
N ASP A 124 31.01 -6.21 -2.00
CA ASP A 124 31.09 -5.11 -2.96
C ASP A 124 29.95 -4.11 -2.76
N PRO A 125 30.15 -2.81 -3.06
CA PRO A 125 29.16 -1.77 -2.74
C PRO A 125 27.80 -1.99 -3.44
N ILE A 126 27.84 -2.57 -4.64
CA ILE A 126 26.66 -2.90 -5.47
C ILE A 126 26.61 -4.41 -5.82
N GLY A 127 27.40 -5.23 -5.12
CA GLY A 127 27.36 -6.70 -5.29
C GLY A 127 26.18 -7.33 -4.54
N PRO A 128 25.91 -8.63 -4.76
CA PRO A 128 24.85 -9.33 -4.06
C PRO A 128 25.07 -9.30 -2.54
N PHE A 129 23.98 -9.41 -1.79
CA PHE A 129 24.08 -9.60 -0.34
C PHE A 129 24.58 -11.01 -0.05
N GLU A 130 25.59 -11.13 0.81
CA GLU A 130 26.16 -12.41 1.23
C GLU A 130 25.53 -12.88 2.56
N ARG A 131 25.08 -11.93 3.39
CA ARG A 131 24.45 -12.20 4.68
C ARG A 131 23.34 -11.20 4.96
N ALA A 132 22.29 -11.65 5.64
CA ALA A 132 21.32 -10.78 6.28
C ALA A 132 21.10 -11.21 7.73
N ALA A 133 20.88 -10.24 8.61
CA ALA A 133 20.48 -10.46 9.98
C ALA A 133 19.25 -9.61 10.28
N ARG A 134 18.10 -10.27 10.44
CA ARG A 134 16.82 -9.62 10.73
C ARG A 134 16.69 -9.36 12.23
N ALA A 135 16.11 -8.21 12.57
CA ALA A 135 15.72 -7.94 13.95
C ALA A 135 14.64 -8.92 14.44
N PRO A 136 14.54 -9.21 15.76
CA PRO A 136 13.53 -10.14 16.29
C PRO A 136 12.08 -9.71 16.03
N SER A 137 11.87 -8.44 15.71
CA SER A 137 10.59 -7.84 15.32
C SER A 137 10.88 -6.68 14.36
N TYR A 138 9.87 -6.28 13.56
CA TYR A 138 9.99 -5.11 12.71
C TYR A 138 10.25 -3.85 13.55
N LEU A 139 11.35 -3.15 13.24
CA LEU A 139 11.76 -1.93 13.94
C LEU A 139 11.03 -0.73 13.34
N LEU A 140 10.35 0.07 14.19
CA LEU A 140 9.69 1.30 13.76
C LEU A 140 10.64 2.49 13.70
N ARG A 141 11.69 2.45 14.52
CA ARG A 141 12.77 3.43 14.54
C ARG A 141 14.09 2.72 14.54
N LEU A 142 15.03 3.32 13.83
CA LEU A 142 16.32 2.75 13.58
C LEU A 142 17.29 3.91 13.38
N ALA A 143 18.43 3.83 14.04
CA ALA A 143 19.51 4.76 13.86
C ALA A 143 20.83 4.00 13.81
N ALA A 144 21.73 4.51 12.96
CA ALA A 144 23.05 3.95 12.79
C ALA A 144 24.10 5.06 12.64
N GLY A 145 25.27 4.82 13.22
CA GLY A 145 26.39 5.75 13.25
C GLY A 145 27.65 5.08 13.80
N GLY A 146 28.77 5.24 13.10
CA GLY A 146 29.92 4.37 13.29
C GLY A 146 29.51 2.90 13.12
N SER A 147 30.04 2.02 13.97
CA SER A 147 29.69 0.58 14.00
C SER A 147 28.42 0.26 14.80
N THR A 148 27.72 1.27 15.30
CA THR A 148 26.55 1.09 16.18
C THR A 148 25.27 1.16 15.36
N VAL A 149 24.40 0.17 15.54
CA VAL A 149 23.04 0.17 15.01
C VAL A 149 22.09 -0.13 16.18
N VAL A 150 21.11 0.76 16.38
CA VAL A 150 20.10 0.64 17.43
C VAL A 150 18.74 0.85 16.80
N GLY A 151 17.75 0.06 17.21
CA GLY A 151 16.38 0.32 16.82
C GLY A 151 15.37 -0.05 17.89
N VAL A 152 14.15 0.43 17.68
CA VAL A 152 13.01 0.30 18.57
C VAL A 152 11.85 -0.31 17.80
N ASP A 153 11.27 -1.38 18.33
CA ASP A 153 10.12 -2.04 17.73
C ASP A 153 8.78 -1.37 18.11
N ARG A 154 7.68 -1.88 17.56
CA ARG A 154 6.33 -1.42 17.87
C ARG A 154 5.92 -1.62 19.34
N ALA A 155 6.54 -2.56 20.06
CA ALA A 155 6.30 -2.72 21.50
C ALA A 155 7.16 -1.75 22.35
N GLY A 156 7.98 -0.92 21.71
CA GLY A 156 8.97 -0.06 22.37
C GLY A 156 10.15 -0.83 22.96
N LYS A 157 10.33 -2.10 22.59
CA LYS A 157 11.55 -2.85 22.94
C LYS A 157 12.68 -2.31 22.09
N THR A 158 13.84 -2.15 22.71
CA THR A 158 15.02 -1.61 22.07
C THR A 158 16.02 -2.73 21.84
N PHE A 159 16.63 -2.72 20.66
CA PHE A 159 17.61 -3.70 20.24
C PHE A 159 18.85 -2.97 19.72
N HIS A 160 20.01 -3.61 19.87
CA HIS A 160 21.25 -3.19 19.24
C HIS A 160 21.83 -4.33 18.42
N PHE A 161 22.57 -3.98 17.38
CA PHE A 161 23.26 -4.93 16.53
C PHE A 161 24.70 -5.10 17.00
N GLU A 162 25.10 -6.35 17.27
CA GLU A 162 26.46 -6.69 17.69
C GLU A 162 26.85 -8.06 17.12
N ASP A 163 28.06 -8.17 16.60
CA ASP A 163 28.64 -9.43 16.10
C ASP A 163 27.76 -10.16 15.05
N GLY A 164 27.08 -9.40 14.20
CA GLY A 164 26.22 -9.97 13.15
C GLY A 164 24.84 -10.41 13.64
N THR A 165 24.45 -10.09 14.87
CA THR A 165 23.18 -10.49 15.47
C THR A 165 22.51 -9.35 16.21
N TRP A 166 21.18 -9.37 16.27
CA TRP A 166 20.41 -8.44 17.09
C TRP A 166 20.29 -8.94 18.53
N LYS A 167 20.54 -8.05 19.49
CA LYS A 167 20.45 -8.34 20.92
C LYS A 167 19.54 -7.31 21.60
N PRO A 168 18.76 -7.69 22.62
CA PRO A 168 17.96 -6.74 23.37
C PRO A 168 18.87 -5.77 24.15
N SER A 169 18.53 -4.49 24.13
CA SER A 169 19.20 -3.45 24.90
C SER A 169 18.64 -3.37 26.32
N GLN A 170 19.47 -2.96 27.28
CA GLN A 170 19.05 -2.69 28.66
C GLN A 170 18.48 -1.28 28.75
N ALA A 171 17.17 -1.17 28.49
CA ALA A 171 16.37 0.03 28.73
C ALA A 171 15.35 -0.22 29.87
N PRO A 172 14.84 0.83 30.55
CA PRO A 172 13.88 0.67 31.64
C PRO A 172 12.60 -0.05 31.16
N ALA A 173 12.29 -1.21 31.75
CA ALA A 173 11.16 -2.05 31.31
C ALA A 173 9.79 -1.36 31.36
N ARG A 174 9.63 -0.34 32.22
CA ARG A 174 8.39 0.44 32.37
C ARG A 174 8.23 1.56 31.34
N VAL A 175 9.28 1.89 30.60
CA VAL A 175 9.24 2.96 29.60
C VAL A 175 9.18 2.33 28.21
N GLN A 176 8.25 2.78 27.37
CA GLN A 176 8.15 2.33 25.99
C GLN A 176 9.10 3.15 25.13
N GLY A 177 10.07 2.52 24.47
CA GLY A 177 10.92 3.22 23.51
C GLY A 177 10.09 3.82 22.38
N LEU A 178 10.44 5.03 21.97
CA LEU A 178 9.79 5.78 20.90
C LEU A 178 10.73 6.06 19.74
N ASP A 179 11.95 6.46 20.05
CA ASP A 179 12.90 6.96 19.06
C ASP A 179 14.35 6.80 19.53
N VAL A 180 15.26 6.71 18.56
CA VAL A 180 16.70 6.54 18.80
C VAL A 180 17.51 7.33 17.78
N ALA A 181 18.64 7.87 18.23
CA ALA A 181 19.63 8.51 17.37
C ALA A 181 21.03 8.02 17.73
N VAL A 182 21.91 7.87 16.74
CA VAL A 182 23.30 7.43 16.91
C VAL A 182 24.23 8.42 16.23
N ASP A 183 25.26 8.87 16.94
CA ASP A 183 26.28 9.78 16.40
C ASP A 183 27.42 9.02 15.70
N PRO A 184 28.32 9.72 14.97
CA PRO A 184 29.43 9.06 14.28
C PRO A 184 30.41 8.33 15.21
N SER A 185 30.44 8.65 16.52
CA SER A 185 31.27 7.97 17.51
C SER A 185 30.64 6.69 18.06
N GLY A 186 29.38 6.41 17.69
CA GLY A 186 28.62 5.26 18.16
C GLY A 186 27.92 5.48 19.50
N LYS A 187 27.91 6.70 20.06
CA LYS A 187 27.02 7.05 21.17
C LYS A 187 25.60 7.12 20.67
N ALA A 188 24.65 6.76 21.52
CA ALA A 188 23.23 6.81 21.20
C ALA A 188 22.43 7.65 22.18
N ALA A 189 21.38 8.31 21.69
CA ALA A 189 20.32 8.91 22.48
C ALA A 189 19.05 8.09 22.27
N TRP A 190 18.25 7.95 23.32
CA TRP A 190 17.03 7.17 23.33
C TRP A 190 15.91 7.98 23.98
N LEU A 191 14.75 7.99 23.34
CA LEU A 191 13.54 8.62 23.82
C LEU A 191 12.49 7.56 24.12
N GLY A 192 11.82 7.67 25.27
CA GLY A 192 10.71 6.80 25.64
C GLY A 192 9.49 7.53 26.19
N ALA A 193 8.36 6.81 26.28
CA ALA A 193 7.09 7.18 26.90
C ALA A 193 6.84 6.38 28.19
N PRO A 194 6.44 7.02 29.32
CA PRO A 194 6.38 8.47 29.51
C PRO A 194 7.76 9.12 29.33
N GLU A 195 7.78 10.41 28.96
CA GLU A 195 8.96 11.15 28.52
C GLU A 195 10.20 10.85 29.37
N THR A 196 11.12 10.10 28.76
CA THR A 196 12.39 9.71 29.35
C THR A 196 13.46 9.81 28.28
N VAL A 197 14.51 10.58 28.54
CA VAL A 197 15.67 10.71 27.66
C VAL A 197 16.86 10.01 28.30
N LEU A 198 17.42 9.04 27.60
CA LEU A 198 18.58 8.28 28.03
C LEU A 198 19.71 8.39 27.00
N ILE A 199 20.93 8.12 27.44
CA ILE A 199 22.11 8.03 26.58
C ILE A 199 22.80 6.68 26.72
N SER A 200 23.47 6.24 25.67
CA SER A 200 24.35 5.08 25.67
C SER A 200 25.73 5.50 25.18
N SER A 201 26.77 5.02 25.88
CA SER A 201 28.17 5.15 25.46
C SER A 201 28.81 3.82 25.07
N ASP A 202 28.02 2.74 25.01
CA ASP A 202 28.47 1.36 24.79
C ASP A 202 27.80 0.72 23.55
N GLY A 203 27.43 1.56 22.57
CA GLY A 203 26.83 1.11 21.31
C GLY A 203 25.38 0.65 21.44
N GLY A 204 24.62 1.23 22.37
CA GLY A 204 23.21 0.91 22.59
C GLY A 204 22.97 -0.32 23.44
N ARG A 205 23.99 -0.91 24.08
CA ARG A 205 23.81 -2.07 24.98
C ARG A 205 23.08 -1.67 26.24
N THR A 206 23.48 -0.55 26.85
CA THR A 206 22.86 0.00 28.06
C THR A 206 22.48 1.46 27.87
N PHE A 207 21.32 1.83 28.40
CA PHE A 207 20.83 3.20 28.38
C PHE A 207 20.70 3.73 29.80
N VAL A 208 21.39 4.84 30.09
CA VAL A 208 21.42 5.47 31.40
C VAL A 208 20.97 6.92 31.32
N PRO A 209 20.40 7.50 32.41
CA PRO A 209 20.08 8.91 32.44
C PRO A 209 21.34 9.77 32.22
N PRO A 210 21.26 10.85 31.41
CA PRO A 210 22.35 11.82 31.31
C PRO A 210 22.57 12.54 32.64
N ALA A 211 23.76 13.13 32.84
CA ALA A 211 24.08 13.88 34.05
C ALA A 211 23.18 15.12 34.25
N SER A 212 22.63 15.65 33.15
CA SER A 212 21.60 16.69 33.16
C SER A 212 20.59 16.38 32.06
N PRO A 213 19.44 15.73 32.38
CA PRO A 213 18.40 15.47 31.40
C PRO A 213 17.72 16.76 30.95
N PRO A 214 17.19 16.82 29.71
CA PRO A 214 16.25 17.86 29.37
C PRO A 214 15.05 17.72 30.33
N GLY A 215 14.53 18.83 30.84
CA GLY A 215 13.28 18.81 31.61
C GLY A 215 12.12 18.23 30.78
N ALA A 216 10.92 18.15 31.35
CA ALA A 216 9.72 17.76 30.60
C ALA A 216 9.39 18.82 29.54
N ILE A 217 9.88 18.59 28.32
CA ILE A 217 9.80 19.54 27.20
C ILE A 217 8.80 19.05 26.15
N GLY A 218 8.13 17.92 26.36
CA GLY A 218 7.37 17.24 25.32
C GLY A 218 8.30 16.76 24.22
N ALA A 219 9.34 16.02 24.58
CA ALA A 219 10.33 15.50 23.64
C ALA A 219 9.70 14.44 22.72
N TRP A 220 9.67 14.67 21.41
CA TRP A 220 9.06 13.73 20.45
C TRP A 220 10.06 13.14 19.45
N GLU A 221 11.29 13.64 19.42
CA GLU A 221 12.34 13.18 18.51
C GLU A 221 13.71 13.28 19.20
N VAL A 222 14.52 12.24 18.99
CA VAL A 222 15.98 12.30 19.17
C VAL A 222 16.62 12.28 17.79
N MET A 223 17.59 13.15 17.56
CA MET A 223 18.15 13.33 16.23
C MET A 223 19.66 13.45 16.26
N ARG A 224 20.30 13.08 15.14
CA ARG A 224 21.66 13.50 14.84
C ARG A 224 21.61 14.85 14.11
N ARG A 225 22.28 15.86 14.66
CA ARG A 225 22.40 17.19 14.05
C ARG A 225 23.45 17.19 12.93
N GLU A 226 23.46 18.24 12.11
CA GLU A 226 24.45 18.44 11.04
C GLU A 226 25.91 18.45 11.55
N ASP A 227 26.13 18.95 12.77
CA ASP A 227 27.45 18.93 13.44
C ASP A 227 27.83 17.54 13.99
N GLY A 228 27.01 16.52 13.72
CA GLY A 228 27.19 15.15 14.17
C GLY A 228 26.77 14.90 15.61
N LYS A 229 26.38 15.92 16.39
CA LYS A 229 25.98 15.73 17.79
C LYS A 229 24.56 15.19 17.92
N LEU A 230 24.30 14.49 19.02
CA LEU A 230 22.95 14.06 19.40
C LEU A 230 22.15 15.23 19.96
N GLY A 231 20.87 15.31 19.61
CA GLY A 231 19.94 16.30 20.12
C GLY A 231 18.58 15.70 20.46
N VAL A 232 17.81 16.47 21.23
CA VAL A 232 16.41 16.19 21.58
C VAL A 232 15.57 17.37 21.15
N LEU A 233 14.47 17.11 20.45
CA LEU A 233 13.50 18.12 20.05
C LEU A 233 12.16 17.90 20.76
N GLY A 234 11.60 18.99 21.30
CA GLY A 234 10.30 18.98 21.96
C GLY A 234 9.53 20.28 21.83
N LEU A 235 8.30 20.30 22.33
CA LEU A 235 7.41 21.48 22.33
C LEU A 235 7.99 22.66 23.12
N GLY A 236 8.75 22.37 24.18
CA GLY A 236 9.40 23.35 25.04
C GLY A 236 10.74 23.87 24.53
N GLY A 237 11.32 23.27 23.49
CA GLY A 237 12.62 23.69 22.94
C GLY A 237 13.44 22.53 22.36
N ALA A 238 14.70 22.83 22.04
CA ALA A 238 15.67 21.84 21.58
C ALA A 238 16.88 21.81 22.53
N PHE A 239 17.49 20.64 22.65
CA PHE A 239 18.69 20.42 23.45
C PHE A 239 19.72 19.64 22.63
N VAL A 240 20.99 19.86 22.90
CA VAL A 240 22.11 19.12 22.31
C VAL A 240 22.94 18.47 23.40
N LEU A 241 23.45 17.27 23.15
CA LEU A 241 24.30 16.52 24.07
C LEU A 241 25.74 17.07 24.00
N GLU A 242 26.21 17.64 25.10
CA GLU A 242 27.59 18.07 25.30
C GLU A 242 28.23 17.27 26.43
N GLY A 243 29.13 16.36 26.06
CA GLY A 243 29.65 15.35 26.99
C GLY A 243 28.55 14.35 27.38
N ASP A 244 28.06 14.47 28.60
CA ASP A 244 26.98 13.67 29.21
C ASP A 244 25.78 14.54 29.66
N LYS A 245 25.74 15.82 29.25
CA LYS A 245 24.71 16.79 29.63
C LYS A 245 23.96 17.29 28.42
N PHE A 246 22.64 17.43 28.54
CA PHE A 246 21.85 18.15 27.55
C PHE A 246 21.84 19.64 27.88
N VAL A 247 22.24 20.47 26.92
CA VAL A 247 22.22 21.93 27.00
C VAL A 247 21.25 22.51 25.99
N SER A 248 20.60 23.62 26.33
CA SER A 248 19.63 24.27 25.44
C SER A 248 20.30 24.70 24.14
N ALA A 249 19.64 24.43 23.02
CA ALA A 249 20.10 24.78 21.69
C ALA A 249 18.95 25.44 20.89
N PRO A 250 19.27 26.23 19.85
CA PRO A 250 18.26 26.70 18.91
C PRO A 250 17.53 25.52 18.26
N VAL A 251 16.21 25.66 18.10
CA VAL A 251 15.38 24.70 17.36
C VAL A 251 15.90 24.62 15.92
N PRO A 252 16.28 23.43 15.43
CA PRO A 252 16.69 23.27 14.04
C PRO A 252 15.57 23.76 13.11
N ARG A 253 15.91 24.57 12.11
CA ARG A 253 14.97 24.82 11.00
C ARG A 253 14.94 23.52 10.21
N GLY A 254 13.79 22.85 10.18
CA GLY A 254 13.65 21.48 9.65
C GLY A 254 14.48 21.25 8.39
N THR A 255 15.59 20.55 8.54
CA THR A 255 16.45 20.12 7.45
C THR A 255 15.97 18.73 7.07
N ASN A 256 14.90 18.65 6.28
CA ASN A 256 14.68 17.47 5.43
C ASN A 256 15.71 17.51 4.29
N GLU A 257 16.99 17.66 4.61
CA GLU A 257 18.05 17.38 3.66
C GLU A 257 18.18 15.87 3.60
N ASN A 258 17.27 15.25 2.84
CA ASN A 258 17.57 13.99 2.18
C ASN A 258 18.96 14.14 1.57
N ALA A 259 19.79 13.10 1.65
CA ALA A 259 21.14 13.17 1.15
C ALA A 259 21.13 13.74 -0.27
N SER A 260 21.74 14.91 -0.50
CA SER A 260 21.67 15.54 -1.81
C SER A 260 22.54 14.73 -2.78
N ALA A 261 21.91 13.87 -3.59
CA ALA A 261 22.55 13.14 -4.66
C ALA A 261 21.81 13.41 -5.96
N GLU A 262 22.57 13.63 -7.03
CA GLU A 262 22.05 13.81 -8.39
C GLU A 262 22.49 12.59 -9.20
N ILE A 263 21.58 11.63 -9.33
CA ILE A 263 21.87 10.33 -9.93
C ILE A 263 21.41 10.37 -11.39
N ASP A 264 22.35 10.14 -12.30
CA ASP A 264 22.11 9.98 -13.74
C ASP A 264 22.20 8.48 -14.06
N PRO A 265 21.09 7.72 -14.05
CA PRO A 265 21.11 6.27 -14.13
C PRO A 265 21.65 5.79 -15.48
N VAL A 266 22.48 4.75 -15.45
CA VAL A 266 22.92 4.07 -16.67
C VAL A 266 21.72 3.38 -17.32
N ARG A 267 21.35 3.84 -18.52
CA ARG A 267 20.34 3.21 -19.39
C ARG A 267 20.70 1.74 -19.64
N GLY A 268 19.73 0.85 -19.45
CA GLY A 268 19.86 -0.58 -19.71
C GLY A 268 18.99 -1.08 -20.87
N PRO A 269 19.11 -2.38 -21.19
CA PRO A 269 18.24 -3.04 -22.16
C PRO A 269 16.76 -3.00 -21.76
N LYS A 270 15.89 -2.72 -22.73
CA LYS A 270 14.43 -2.65 -22.55
C LYS A 270 13.70 -3.63 -23.44
N GLU A 271 12.91 -4.53 -22.85
CA GLU A 271 12.09 -5.49 -23.60
C GLU A 271 11.07 -4.78 -24.46
N SER A 272 10.45 -3.71 -23.97
CA SER A 272 9.41 -2.99 -24.72
C SER A 272 9.94 -2.42 -26.04
N LEU A 273 11.23 -2.05 -26.07
CA LEU A 273 11.92 -1.58 -27.26
C LEU A 273 12.30 -2.73 -28.21
N VAL A 274 12.64 -3.91 -27.69
CA VAL A 274 12.87 -5.11 -28.51
C VAL A 274 11.58 -5.49 -29.24
N ARG A 275 10.48 -5.60 -28.50
CA ARG A 275 9.16 -5.95 -29.05
C ARG A 275 8.66 -4.94 -30.08
N SER A 276 8.93 -3.65 -29.86
CA SER A 276 8.56 -2.62 -30.83
C SER A 276 9.51 -2.55 -32.04
N GLY A 277 10.63 -3.31 -32.05
CA GLY A 277 11.63 -3.31 -33.12
C GLY A 277 12.49 -2.04 -33.16
N VAL A 278 12.50 -1.25 -32.09
CA VAL A 278 13.42 -0.11 -31.89
C VAL A 278 14.75 -0.58 -31.28
N ALA A 279 14.72 -1.75 -30.63
CA ALA A 279 15.89 -2.48 -30.19
C ALA A 279 15.89 -3.92 -30.74
N ALA A 280 17.04 -4.57 -30.67
CA ALA A 280 17.23 -5.97 -31.05
C ALA A 280 18.23 -6.66 -30.11
N LEU A 281 17.98 -7.94 -29.84
CA LEU A 281 18.91 -8.81 -29.13
C LEU A 281 19.61 -9.74 -30.13
N SER A 282 20.94 -9.86 -30.01
CA SER A 282 21.72 -10.77 -30.84
C SER A 282 22.90 -11.35 -30.07
N GLY A 283 22.85 -12.65 -29.79
CA GLY A 283 23.82 -13.28 -28.90
C GLY A 283 23.78 -12.64 -27.52
N LYS A 284 24.92 -12.11 -27.06
CA LYS A 284 25.02 -11.35 -25.79
C LYS A 284 24.85 -9.84 -25.97
N THR A 285 24.55 -9.37 -27.18
CA THR A 285 24.56 -7.94 -27.50
C THR A 285 23.14 -7.41 -27.63
N TYR A 286 22.88 -6.30 -26.96
CA TYR A 286 21.70 -5.46 -27.11
C TYR A 286 22.03 -4.28 -28.01
N TYR A 287 21.16 -4.02 -28.97
CA TYR A 287 21.23 -2.90 -29.89
C TYR A 287 19.95 -2.08 -29.77
N GLU A 288 20.05 -0.76 -29.66
CA GLU A 288 18.90 0.12 -29.53
C GLU A 288 19.11 1.39 -30.34
N ILE A 289 18.08 1.84 -31.05
CA ILE A 289 18.08 3.15 -31.68
C ILE A 289 17.68 4.20 -30.65
N ILE A 290 18.52 5.22 -30.50
CA ILE A 290 18.27 6.39 -29.66
C ILE A 290 18.39 7.66 -30.50
N ASP A 291 17.84 8.77 -29.99
CA ASP A 291 18.10 10.09 -30.55
C ASP A 291 19.59 10.45 -30.35
N GLY A 292 20.20 11.03 -31.39
CA GLY A 292 21.59 11.48 -31.32
C GLY A 292 21.73 12.76 -30.49
N GLU A 293 22.83 12.88 -29.76
CA GLU A 293 23.17 14.10 -29.01
C GLU A 293 24.15 14.99 -29.80
N GLY A 294 23.83 16.28 -29.89
CA GLY A 294 24.71 17.28 -30.53
C GLY A 294 24.88 17.07 -32.04
N ASP A 295 26.13 17.13 -32.51
CA ASP A 295 26.48 17.06 -33.94
C ASP A 295 26.54 15.62 -34.49
N GLN A 296 26.15 14.61 -33.72
CA GLN A 296 26.26 13.19 -34.10
C GLN A 296 25.21 12.70 -35.12
N GLY A 297 24.32 13.59 -35.57
CA GLY A 297 23.18 13.27 -36.42
C GLY A 297 21.90 13.03 -35.61
N ARG A 298 20.78 12.77 -36.31
CA ARG A 298 19.46 12.60 -35.68
C ARG A 298 19.35 11.33 -34.83
N PHE A 299 20.05 10.27 -35.22
CA PHE A 299 19.97 8.97 -34.55
C PHE A 299 21.37 8.46 -34.19
N ALA A 300 21.42 7.70 -33.09
CA ALA A 300 22.58 6.92 -32.70
C ALA A 300 22.17 5.49 -32.34
N LEU A 301 23.14 4.58 -32.42
CA LEU A 301 23.02 3.19 -32.03
C LEU A 301 23.63 3.01 -30.64
N LEU A 302 22.79 2.73 -29.66
CA LEU A 302 23.21 2.26 -28.36
C LEU A 302 23.52 0.76 -28.45
N ARG A 303 24.72 0.37 -28.05
CA ARG A 303 25.20 -1.01 -28.05
C ARG A 303 25.70 -1.40 -26.66
N ALA A 304 25.22 -2.50 -26.11
CA ALA A 304 25.68 -3.03 -24.84
C ALA A 304 25.81 -4.55 -24.89
N GLU A 305 26.79 -5.12 -24.20
CA GLU A 305 26.67 -6.53 -23.80
C GLU A 305 25.70 -6.63 -22.61
N LEU A 306 24.88 -7.68 -22.56
CA LEU A 306 23.91 -7.86 -21.48
C LEU A 306 24.61 -7.82 -20.11
N GLY A 307 24.13 -6.93 -19.23
CA GLY A 307 24.72 -6.69 -17.91
C GLY A 307 25.93 -5.76 -17.88
N THR A 308 26.23 -5.06 -18.98
CA THR A 308 27.32 -4.06 -19.06
C THR A 308 26.78 -2.67 -19.42
N ALA A 309 27.61 -1.63 -19.23
CA ALA A 309 27.24 -0.28 -19.61
C ALA A 309 27.25 -0.12 -21.15
N PRO A 310 26.27 0.61 -21.72
CA PRO A 310 26.23 0.82 -23.16
C PRO A 310 27.30 1.80 -23.66
N GLU A 311 27.69 1.59 -24.91
CA GLU A 311 28.36 2.57 -25.76
C GLU A 311 27.40 3.13 -26.82
N THR A 312 27.65 4.36 -27.26
CA THR A 312 26.85 5.04 -28.30
C THR A 312 27.67 5.18 -29.57
N ILE A 313 27.13 4.75 -30.70
CA ILE A 313 27.74 4.83 -32.04
C ILE A 313 26.86 5.72 -32.92
N PRO A 314 27.36 6.80 -33.54
CA PRO A 314 26.56 7.66 -34.41
C PRO A 314 26.09 6.89 -35.67
N ILE A 315 24.84 7.12 -36.09
CA ILE A 315 24.28 6.54 -37.32
C ILE A 315 24.26 7.63 -38.41
N ALA A 316 25.34 7.73 -39.18
CA ALA A 316 25.46 8.73 -40.25
C ALA A 316 24.55 8.41 -41.46
N GLY A 317 24.10 9.45 -42.17
CA GLY A 317 23.37 9.31 -43.45
C GLY A 317 21.88 8.95 -43.31
N HIS A 318 21.34 9.05 -42.10
CA HIS A 318 19.95 8.73 -41.76
C HIS A 318 19.18 9.97 -41.22
N GLU A 319 19.69 11.18 -41.50
CA GLU A 319 19.10 12.44 -41.02
C GLU A 319 17.71 12.69 -41.61
N SER A 320 17.44 12.13 -42.79
CA SER A 320 16.14 12.21 -43.47
C SER A 320 15.11 11.19 -42.98
N CYS A 321 15.50 10.23 -42.14
CA CYS A 321 14.57 9.24 -41.60
C CYS A 321 13.75 9.89 -40.48
N ASP A 322 12.45 9.61 -40.43
CA ASP A 322 11.59 10.01 -39.31
C ASP A 322 11.61 9.02 -38.17
N ALA A 323 11.82 7.74 -38.50
CA ALA A 323 11.99 6.68 -37.53
C ALA A 323 12.83 5.53 -38.13
N LEU A 324 13.43 4.74 -37.25
CA LEU A 324 14.19 3.54 -37.59
C LEU A 324 13.61 2.32 -36.89
N LYS A 325 13.63 1.17 -37.58
CA LYS A 325 13.56 -0.16 -36.95
C LYS A 325 14.91 -0.84 -37.08
N ILE A 326 15.20 -1.77 -36.18
CA ILE A 326 16.45 -2.52 -36.15
C ILE A 326 16.21 -4.03 -36.06
N ALA A 327 17.08 -4.80 -36.70
CA ALA A 327 17.29 -6.22 -36.43
C ALA A 327 18.80 -6.53 -36.43
N ALA A 328 19.23 -7.53 -35.68
CA ALA A 328 20.64 -7.88 -35.59
C ALA A 328 20.87 -9.40 -35.53
N ASP A 329 21.93 -9.86 -36.20
CA ASP A 329 22.43 -11.23 -36.15
C ASP A 329 23.97 -11.24 -36.17
N GLY A 330 24.57 -11.53 -35.01
CA GLY A 330 26.01 -11.48 -34.78
C GLY A 330 26.59 -10.09 -35.03
N ASN A 331 27.33 -9.95 -36.13
CA ASN A 331 27.95 -8.68 -36.53
C ASN A 331 27.10 -7.89 -37.55
N VAL A 332 26.00 -8.46 -38.03
CA VAL A 332 25.13 -7.84 -39.03
C VAL A 332 24.03 -7.07 -38.31
N VAL A 333 23.85 -5.81 -38.68
CA VAL A 333 22.76 -4.94 -38.19
C VAL A 333 21.98 -4.42 -39.39
N ALA A 334 20.68 -4.66 -39.44
CA ALA A 334 19.79 -4.15 -40.46
C ALA A 334 18.93 -3.01 -39.89
N LEU A 335 18.83 -1.91 -40.62
CA LEU A 335 17.98 -0.77 -40.32
C LEU A 335 16.91 -0.58 -41.40
N ALA A 336 15.68 -0.33 -40.98
CA ALA A 336 14.65 0.20 -41.86
C ALA A 336 14.44 1.69 -41.56
N CYS A 337 14.96 2.54 -42.44
CA CYS A 337 14.74 3.98 -42.47
C CYS A 337 13.36 4.27 -43.06
N MET A 338 12.45 4.81 -42.24
CA MET A 338 11.15 5.26 -42.73
C MET A 338 11.12 6.77 -42.85
N SER A 339 10.64 7.27 -43.98
CA SER A 339 10.45 8.70 -44.25
C SER A 339 9.11 8.91 -44.97
N PRO A 340 8.55 10.13 -44.97
CA PRO A 340 7.32 10.42 -45.69
C PRO A 340 7.50 10.11 -47.18
N GLY A 341 6.64 9.27 -47.75
CA GLY A 341 6.69 8.93 -49.17
C GLY A 341 6.18 10.05 -50.06
N GLY A 342 6.34 9.87 -51.39
CA GLY A 342 5.81 10.81 -52.38
C GLY A 342 4.27 10.86 -52.44
N SER A 343 3.59 9.84 -51.87
CA SER A 343 2.14 9.82 -51.69
C SER A 343 1.80 10.10 -50.22
N GLN A 344 0.72 10.84 -49.96
CA GLN A 344 0.30 11.20 -48.59
C GLN A 344 -0.04 10.00 -47.67
N ARG A 345 -0.10 8.77 -48.21
CA ARG A 345 -0.56 7.57 -47.48
C ARG A 345 0.52 6.50 -47.29
N ASP A 346 1.63 6.57 -48.02
CA ASP A 346 2.69 5.56 -47.93
C ASP A 346 3.97 6.16 -47.35
N LEU A 347 4.67 5.38 -46.53
CA LEU A 347 6.01 5.67 -46.05
C LEU A 347 7.02 5.08 -47.03
N SER A 348 8.05 5.86 -47.40
CA SER A 348 9.23 5.32 -48.06
C SER A 348 10.07 4.58 -47.02
N LEU A 349 10.41 3.32 -47.30
CA LEU A 349 11.20 2.45 -46.42
C LEU A 349 12.53 2.11 -47.10
N GLY A 350 13.61 2.76 -46.69
CA GLY A 350 14.97 2.40 -47.07
C GLY A 350 15.50 1.29 -46.17
N LEU A 351 16.03 0.22 -46.76
CA LEU A 351 16.66 -0.87 -46.01
C LEU A 351 18.17 -0.78 -46.13
N ASP A 352 18.81 -0.51 -45.00
CA ASP A 352 20.24 -0.29 -44.87
C ASP A 352 20.84 -1.40 -43.99
N VAL A 353 22.02 -1.92 -44.34
CA VAL A 353 22.69 -2.98 -43.57
C VAL A 353 24.14 -2.64 -43.28
N SER A 354 24.54 -2.95 -42.05
CA SER A 354 25.90 -2.94 -41.54
C SER A 354 26.40 -4.37 -41.36
N ILE A 355 27.66 -4.61 -41.70
CA ILE A 355 28.37 -5.88 -41.46
C ILE A 355 29.50 -5.72 -40.43
N ASP A 356 29.61 -4.55 -39.81
CA ASP A 356 30.67 -4.13 -38.90
C ASP A 356 30.13 -3.65 -37.55
N ARG A 357 29.01 -4.26 -37.10
CA ARG A 357 28.33 -3.97 -35.82
C ARG A 357 27.82 -2.53 -35.72
N GLY A 358 27.28 -2.01 -36.81
CA GLY A 358 26.63 -0.71 -36.89
C GLY A 358 27.56 0.48 -37.11
N LYS A 359 28.84 0.26 -37.45
CA LYS A 359 29.79 1.37 -37.69
C LYS A 359 29.58 2.01 -39.06
N SER A 360 29.23 1.23 -40.07
CA SER A 360 28.91 1.71 -41.41
C SER A 360 27.71 0.98 -41.99
N TYR A 361 26.88 1.70 -42.75
CA TYR A 361 25.65 1.19 -43.35
C TYR A 361 25.70 1.32 -44.87
N SER A 362 25.12 0.34 -45.56
CA SER A 362 24.96 0.31 -47.00
C SER A 362 23.52 0.02 -47.37
N ARG A 363 22.93 0.84 -48.24
CA ARG A 363 21.58 0.62 -48.75
C ARG A 363 21.51 -0.61 -49.62
N ILE A 364 20.58 -1.51 -49.31
CA ILE A 364 20.35 -2.73 -50.09
C ILE A 364 19.00 -2.75 -50.79
N ALA A 365 17.97 -2.08 -50.27
CA ALA A 365 16.67 -2.03 -50.93
C ALA A 365 15.90 -0.76 -50.59
N GLU A 366 14.96 -0.40 -51.46
CA GLU A 366 13.91 0.56 -51.19
C GLU A 366 12.56 -0.14 -51.30
N LEU A 367 11.72 0.07 -50.30
CA LEU A 367 10.40 -0.53 -50.10
C LEU A 367 9.39 0.59 -49.78
N SER A 368 8.12 0.23 -49.70
CA SER A 368 7.07 1.11 -49.17
C SER A 368 6.34 0.43 -48.01
N ALA A 369 5.80 1.19 -47.07
CA ALA A 369 5.02 0.68 -45.95
C ALA A 369 3.81 1.57 -45.68
N GLN A 370 2.73 1.01 -45.12
CA GLN A 370 1.56 1.82 -44.72
C GLN A 370 1.77 2.52 -43.37
N THR A 371 2.31 1.78 -42.39
CA THR A 371 2.44 2.26 -41.01
C THR A 371 3.77 1.82 -40.42
N PHE A 372 4.30 2.61 -39.49
CA PHE A 372 5.49 2.26 -38.70
C PHE A 372 5.28 1.02 -37.81
N GLY A 373 4.05 0.82 -37.32
CA GLY A 373 3.72 -0.23 -36.34
C GLY A 373 3.65 -1.65 -36.92
N ASP A 374 3.57 -1.79 -38.24
CA ASP A 374 3.45 -3.09 -38.91
C ASP A 374 4.79 -3.58 -39.50
N VAL A 375 5.80 -2.71 -39.52
CA VAL A 375 7.15 -3.03 -39.98
C VAL A 375 7.92 -3.73 -38.87
N HIS A 376 8.26 -4.99 -39.12
CA HIS A 376 9.18 -5.78 -38.29
C HIS A 376 10.28 -6.36 -39.18
N LEU A 377 11.45 -6.57 -38.60
CA LEU A 377 12.65 -7.00 -39.30
C LEU A 377 13.21 -8.28 -38.67
N ALA A 378 13.75 -9.17 -39.50
CA ALA A 378 14.70 -10.18 -39.10
C ALA A 378 15.86 -10.20 -40.08
N VAL A 379 17.07 -10.48 -39.59
CA VAL A 379 18.27 -10.58 -40.42
C VAL A 379 19.01 -11.87 -40.08
N ALA A 380 19.61 -12.49 -41.09
CA ALA A 380 20.48 -13.65 -40.91
C ALA A 380 21.68 -13.57 -41.86
N LYS A 381 22.85 -13.98 -41.38
CA LYS A 381 24.06 -14.11 -42.21
C LYS A 381 24.00 -15.40 -43.05
N SER A 382 24.03 -15.28 -44.37
CA SER A 382 23.93 -16.41 -45.30
C SER A 382 25.33 -16.86 -45.77
N GLY A 383 26.14 -17.42 -44.87
CA GLY A 383 27.49 -17.93 -45.19
C GLY A 383 28.61 -16.88 -45.06
N ASP A 384 29.84 -17.23 -45.44
CA ASP A 384 31.03 -16.45 -45.05
C ASP A 384 31.34 -15.21 -45.90
N LYS A 385 30.79 -15.10 -47.11
CA LYS A 385 31.16 -14.08 -48.11
C LYS A 385 30.46 -12.72 -47.96
N GLY A 386 29.93 -12.40 -46.78
CA GLY A 386 29.15 -11.18 -46.54
C GLY A 386 27.74 -11.21 -47.16
N ASP A 387 27.30 -12.42 -47.53
CA ASP A 387 25.96 -12.73 -47.98
C ASP A 387 24.99 -12.67 -46.78
N LEU A 388 23.80 -12.14 -46.99
CA LEU A 388 22.80 -11.97 -45.93
C LEU A 388 21.38 -11.99 -46.49
N SER A 389 20.43 -12.32 -45.61
CA SER A 389 19.00 -12.24 -45.88
C SER A 389 18.36 -11.32 -44.84
N VAL A 390 17.44 -10.46 -45.30
CA VAL A 390 16.58 -9.64 -44.44
C VAL A 390 15.12 -9.94 -44.78
N LEU A 391 14.34 -10.25 -43.75
CA LEU A 391 12.90 -10.49 -43.84
C LEU A 391 12.15 -9.29 -43.25
N VAL A 392 11.25 -8.71 -44.04
CA VAL A 392 10.51 -7.49 -43.69
C VAL A 392 9.01 -7.79 -43.74
N THR A 393 8.29 -7.57 -42.63
CA THR A 393 6.81 -7.57 -42.64
C THR A 393 6.27 -6.16 -42.82
N GLY A 394 4.99 -6.02 -43.20
CA GLY A 394 4.33 -4.71 -43.31
C GLY A 394 4.81 -3.82 -44.48
N ALA A 395 5.66 -4.35 -45.37
CA ALA A 395 6.23 -3.63 -46.50
C ALA A 395 5.78 -4.19 -47.86
N CYS A 396 5.87 -3.35 -48.90
CA CYS A 396 5.62 -3.67 -50.30
C CYS A 396 6.84 -3.30 -51.16
N ARG A 397 6.94 -3.90 -52.34
CA ARG A 397 7.92 -3.49 -53.35
C ARG A 397 7.45 -2.18 -54.03
N PRO A 398 8.34 -1.20 -54.29
CA PRO A 398 7.96 0.11 -54.84
C PRO A 398 7.37 0.02 -56.25
N ASP A 399 7.83 -0.93 -57.08
CA ASP A 399 7.37 -1.12 -58.47
C ASP A 399 6.06 -1.92 -58.62
N ALA A 400 5.37 -2.26 -57.52
CA ALA A 400 4.12 -3.00 -57.58
C ALA A 400 2.96 -2.20 -58.21
N GLU A 401 3.19 -0.93 -58.56
CA GLU A 401 2.38 -0.17 -59.52
C GLU A 401 2.42 -0.86 -60.89
N LYS A 402 1.58 -1.89 -61.05
CA LYS A 402 1.30 -2.53 -62.32
C LYS A 402 1.06 -1.45 -63.38
N LYS A 403 1.88 -1.45 -64.44
CA LYS A 403 1.44 -0.97 -65.75
C LYS A 403 0.05 -1.58 -65.98
N PRO A 404 -1.00 -0.76 -66.19
CA PRO A 404 -2.35 -1.28 -66.37
C PRO A 404 -2.32 -2.30 -67.50
N GLU A 405 -2.57 -3.56 -67.16
CA GLU A 405 -2.72 -4.64 -68.14
C GLU A 405 -3.83 -4.20 -69.10
N PRO A 406 -3.60 -4.17 -70.42
CA PRO A 406 -4.59 -3.66 -71.37
C PRO A 406 -5.85 -4.50 -71.20
N GLN A 407 -6.90 -3.87 -70.67
CA GLN A 407 -8.20 -4.50 -70.50
C GLN A 407 -8.63 -5.02 -71.87
N LYS A 408 -8.79 -6.34 -72.00
CA LYS A 408 -9.45 -6.94 -73.17
C LYS A 408 -10.78 -6.23 -73.36
N PRO A 409 -11.12 -5.75 -74.58
CA PRO A 409 -12.37 -5.06 -74.83
C PRO A 409 -13.53 -5.96 -74.41
N ALA A 410 -14.35 -5.46 -73.49
CA ALA A 410 -15.54 -6.15 -73.02
C ALA A 410 -16.47 -6.45 -74.21
N LYS A 411 -16.96 -7.69 -74.30
CA LYS A 411 -18.04 -8.07 -75.21
C LYS A 411 -19.28 -7.22 -74.90
N LYS A 412 -19.95 -6.73 -75.94
CA LYS A 412 -20.89 -5.60 -75.90
C LYS A 412 -22.30 -5.91 -75.36
N ASP A 413 -22.61 -7.11 -74.86
CA ASP A 413 -24.02 -7.51 -74.66
C ASP A 413 -24.43 -7.98 -73.24
N GLU A 414 -23.62 -7.80 -72.20
CA GLU A 414 -24.06 -8.10 -70.83
C GLU A 414 -24.48 -6.85 -70.06
N ARG A 415 -25.81 -6.71 -69.88
CA ARG A 415 -26.44 -5.72 -69.00
C ARG A 415 -25.86 -5.82 -67.56
N PRO A 416 -25.39 -4.72 -66.97
CA PRO A 416 -24.86 -4.75 -65.62
C PRO A 416 -26.00 -4.85 -64.60
N LYS A 417 -25.99 -5.90 -63.77
CA LYS A 417 -26.72 -5.91 -62.51
C LYS A 417 -26.03 -4.91 -61.56
N ALA A 418 -26.82 -3.98 -61.03
CA ALA A 418 -26.39 -3.02 -60.02
C ALA A 418 -25.98 -3.76 -58.72
N GLY A 419 -24.70 -4.11 -58.62
CA GLY A 419 -24.05 -4.59 -57.39
C GLY A 419 -23.25 -3.47 -56.75
N ARG A 420 -23.49 -3.23 -55.46
CA ARG A 420 -23.18 -2.03 -54.69
C ARG A 420 -21.74 -1.97 -54.11
N ASP A 421 -20.77 -2.64 -54.73
CA ASP A 421 -19.42 -2.83 -54.14
C ASP A 421 -18.25 -2.28 -54.99
N ARG A 422 -18.43 -1.11 -55.60
CA ARG A 422 -17.36 -0.47 -56.39
C ARG A 422 -17.22 1.01 -56.07
N ALA A 423 -16.79 1.30 -54.85
CA ALA A 423 -16.15 2.55 -54.48
C ALA A 423 -14.92 2.22 -53.62
N ASP A 424 -13.80 2.86 -53.93
CA ASP A 424 -12.57 2.91 -53.13
C ASP A 424 -11.47 1.84 -53.33
N ARG A 425 -11.25 1.40 -54.57
CA ARG A 425 -9.90 0.96 -54.98
C ARG A 425 -9.16 2.14 -55.60
N THR A 426 -8.63 3.03 -54.77
CA THR A 426 -7.61 3.99 -55.20
C THR A 426 -6.38 3.18 -55.63
N PRO A 427 -5.92 3.27 -56.89
CA PRO A 427 -4.66 2.67 -57.29
C PRO A 427 -3.52 3.41 -56.57
N GLY A 428 -2.63 2.67 -55.88
CA GLY A 428 -1.34 3.22 -55.45
C GLY A 428 -1.04 3.29 -53.95
N ALA A 429 -1.80 2.63 -53.07
CA ALA A 429 -1.39 2.49 -51.65
C ALA A 429 -0.81 1.10 -51.41
N CYS A 430 0.39 1.01 -50.81
CA CYS A 430 0.99 -0.26 -50.36
C CYS A 430 -0.03 -1.07 -49.56
N SER A 431 -0.21 -2.36 -49.82
CA SER A 431 -1.18 -3.23 -49.13
C SER A 431 -0.51 -4.58 -48.88
N PRO A 432 0.32 -4.69 -47.82
CA PRO A 432 1.20 -5.83 -47.62
C PRO A 432 0.39 -7.09 -47.32
N LYS A 433 0.41 -8.05 -48.25
CA LYS A 433 -0.28 -9.34 -48.13
C LYS A 433 0.62 -10.46 -47.62
N ALA A 434 1.92 -10.29 -47.76
CA ALA A 434 2.95 -11.24 -47.33
C ALA A 434 4.24 -10.48 -46.98
N PRO A 435 5.17 -11.11 -46.27
CA PRO A 435 6.50 -10.55 -46.02
C PRO A 435 7.31 -10.39 -47.31
N VAL A 436 8.25 -9.44 -47.29
CA VAL A 436 9.24 -9.20 -48.34
C VAL A 436 10.58 -9.76 -47.87
N MET A 437 11.21 -10.60 -48.69
CA MET A 437 12.57 -11.08 -48.46
C MET A 437 13.55 -10.29 -49.35
N VAL A 438 14.59 -9.74 -48.75
CA VAL A 438 15.70 -9.08 -49.44
C VAL A 438 16.97 -9.90 -49.20
N ARG A 439 17.60 -10.39 -50.27
CA ARG A 439 18.82 -11.20 -50.19
C ARG A 439 19.95 -10.48 -50.89
N ARG A 440 21.11 -10.41 -50.25
CA ARG A 440 22.36 -9.97 -50.87
C ARG A 440 23.25 -11.19 -51.03
N GLU A 441 23.45 -11.62 -52.26
CA GLU A 441 24.32 -12.75 -52.61
C GLU A 441 25.39 -12.30 -53.60
N SER A 442 26.67 -12.44 -53.24
CA SER A 442 27.80 -12.05 -54.09
C SER A 442 27.70 -10.60 -54.61
N GLY A 443 27.21 -9.69 -53.75
CA GLY A 443 27.01 -8.27 -54.06
C GLY A 443 25.75 -7.95 -54.88
N LYS A 444 24.99 -8.94 -55.34
CA LYS A 444 23.72 -8.74 -56.03
C LYS A 444 22.57 -8.77 -55.03
N VAL A 445 21.65 -7.80 -55.13
CA VAL A 445 20.42 -7.78 -54.32
C VAL A 445 19.26 -8.42 -55.09
N GLU A 446 18.58 -9.37 -54.47
CA GLU A 446 17.30 -9.94 -54.91
C GLU A 446 16.19 -9.55 -53.94
N ILE A 447 15.06 -9.06 -54.45
CA ILE A 447 13.87 -8.72 -53.67
C ILE A 447 12.73 -9.64 -54.10
N ALA A 448 12.26 -10.47 -53.18
CA ALA A 448 11.13 -11.36 -53.37
C ALA A 448 9.94 -10.91 -52.50
N GLU A 449 8.84 -10.52 -53.14
CA GLU A 449 7.56 -10.28 -52.46
C GLU A 449 6.80 -11.61 -52.36
N GLY A 450 6.48 -12.03 -51.14
CA GLY A 450 5.86 -13.32 -50.90
C GLY A 450 4.42 -13.44 -51.41
N ALA A 451 3.99 -14.68 -51.63
CA ALA A 451 2.60 -15.04 -51.82
C ALA A 451 2.11 -15.88 -50.63
N ALA A 452 1.09 -15.37 -49.93
CA ALA A 452 0.47 -16.04 -48.78
C ALA A 452 -1.06 -15.94 -48.88
N ALA A 453 -1.69 -16.86 -49.62
CA ALA A 453 -3.13 -16.79 -49.90
C ALA A 453 -4.02 -16.84 -48.64
N GLN A 454 -3.52 -17.46 -47.57
CA GLN A 454 -4.23 -17.68 -46.31
C GLN A 454 -3.99 -16.59 -45.26
N VAL A 455 -3.04 -15.66 -45.47
CA VAL A 455 -2.69 -14.62 -44.50
C VAL A 455 -3.63 -13.42 -44.58
N GLU A 456 -4.20 -13.02 -43.45
CA GLU A 456 -4.94 -11.77 -43.29
C GLU A 456 -4.00 -10.58 -43.54
N GLN A 457 -4.44 -9.61 -44.33
CA GLN A 457 -3.63 -8.47 -44.74
C GLN A 457 -3.12 -7.68 -43.53
N GLY A 458 -1.83 -7.32 -43.51
CA GLY A 458 -1.21 -6.58 -42.39
C GLY A 458 -1.07 -7.36 -41.08
N SER A 459 -1.44 -8.64 -41.04
CA SER A 459 -1.38 -9.43 -39.79
C SER A 459 -0.03 -10.11 -39.53
N ALA A 460 0.87 -10.14 -40.52
CA ALA A 460 2.18 -10.77 -40.40
C ALA A 460 3.07 -10.00 -39.42
N ARG A 461 3.55 -10.68 -38.38
CA ARG A 461 4.42 -10.15 -37.32
C ARG A 461 5.46 -11.18 -36.91
N SER A 462 6.40 -10.75 -36.08
CA SER A 462 7.49 -11.57 -35.54
C SER A 462 8.24 -12.37 -36.62
N PRO A 463 8.83 -11.70 -37.63
CA PRO A 463 9.66 -12.39 -38.61
C PRO A 463 10.85 -13.07 -37.93
N ALA A 464 11.21 -14.25 -38.42
CA ALA A 464 12.43 -14.94 -38.04
C ALA A 464 13.04 -15.64 -39.27
N LEU A 465 14.34 -15.89 -39.22
CA LEU A 465 15.10 -16.53 -40.28
C LEU A 465 15.87 -17.72 -39.71
N SER A 466 16.03 -18.79 -40.49
CA SER A 466 16.97 -19.85 -40.14
C SER A 466 18.40 -19.30 -40.03
N PRO A 467 19.31 -19.95 -39.28
CA PRO A 467 20.68 -19.47 -39.12
C PRO A 467 21.45 -19.28 -40.43
N ASP A 468 21.08 -20.02 -41.49
CA ASP A 468 21.65 -19.88 -42.84
C ASP A 468 20.92 -18.84 -43.72
N GLY A 469 19.88 -18.19 -43.21
CA GLY A 469 19.07 -17.19 -43.90
C GLY A 469 18.24 -17.71 -45.08
N ARG A 470 18.06 -19.03 -45.21
CA ARG A 470 17.35 -19.64 -46.36
C ARG A 470 15.87 -19.91 -46.10
N VAL A 471 15.49 -20.15 -44.86
CA VAL A 471 14.10 -20.42 -44.46
C VAL A 471 13.55 -19.21 -43.72
N ALA A 472 12.37 -18.77 -44.13
CA ALA A 472 11.69 -17.61 -43.58
C ALA A 472 10.47 -18.06 -42.77
N TYR A 473 10.30 -17.47 -41.60
CA TYR A 473 9.21 -17.77 -40.69
C TYR A 473 8.48 -16.49 -40.30
N VAL A 474 7.14 -16.54 -40.24
CA VAL A 474 6.33 -15.43 -39.72
C VAL A 474 5.10 -15.95 -38.98
N LEU A 475 4.64 -15.20 -37.98
CA LEU A 475 3.34 -15.41 -37.36
C LEU A 475 2.32 -14.50 -38.05
N ALA A 476 1.16 -15.03 -38.42
CA ALA A 476 0.11 -14.23 -39.03
C ALA A 476 -1.29 -14.78 -38.70
N ARG A 477 -2.32 -13.93 -38.78
CA ARG A 477 -3.71 -14.38 -38.66
C ARG A 477 -4.17 -15.02 -39.97
N THR A 478 -4.93 -16.10 -39.89
CA THR A 478 -5.52 -16.70 -41.09
C THR A 478 -6.79 -15.96 -41.49
N ARG A 479 -7.02 -15.81 -42.81
CA ARG A 479 -8.25 -15.21 -43.34
C ARG A 479 -9.52 -16.00 -43.00
N ARG A 480 -9.39 -17.31 -42.75
CA ARG A 480 -10.54 -18.20 -42.62
C ARG A 480 -11.15 -18.13 -41.22
N ASP A 481 -10.31 -18.07 -40.19
CA ASP A 481 -10.74 -18.17 -38.79
C ASP A 481 -10.21 -17.05 -37.90
N GLY A 482 -9.37 -16.15 -38.42
CA GLY A 482 -8.75 -15.05 -37.66
C GLY A 482 -7.74 -15.51 -36.61
N ARG A 483 -7.47 -16.82 -36.50
CA ARG A 483 -6.51 -17.37 -35.53
C ARG A 483 -5.09 -17.15 -36.03
N ARG A 484 -4.14 -16.98 -35.10
CA ARG A 484 -2.72 -16.90 -35.45
C ARG A 484 -2.18 -18.28 -35.81
N SER A 485 -1.28 -18.33 -36.78
CA SER A 485 -0.58 -19.54 -37.22
C SER A 485 0.84 -19.21 -37.65
N LEU A 486 1.71 -20.21 -37.63
CA LEU A 486 3.05 -20.14 -38.19
C LEU A 486 2.98 -20.32 -39.71
N PHE A 487 3.72 -19.49 -40.44
CA PHE A 487 3.89 -19.60 -41.89
C PHE A 487 5.37 -19.76 -42.21
N VAL A 488 5.68 -20.72 -43.07
CA VAL A 488 7.07 -21.10 -43.43
C VAL A 488 7.28 -20.94 -44.93
N SER A 489 8.39 -20.31 -45.31
CA SER A 489 8.86 -20.22 -46.69
C SER A 489 10.24 -20.87 -46.83
N ARG A 490 10.36 -21.82 -47.76
CA ARG A 490 11.62 -22.53 -48.07
C ARG A 490 12.20 -22.14 -49.43
N ASP A 491 11.50 -21.29 -50.18
CA ASP A 491 11.84 -20.89 -51.55
C ASP A 491 12.35 -19.43 -51.62
N GLY A 492 13.02 -18.99 -50.55
CA GLY A 492 13.58 -17.64 -50.46
C GLY A 492 12.52 -16.55 -50.25
N GLY A 493 11.43 -16.84 -49.54
CA GLY A 493 10.38 -15.88 -49.23
C GLY A 493 9.31 -15.73 -50.32
N ARG A 494 9.30 -16.57 -51.36
CA ARG A 494 8.37 -16.44 -52.49
C ARG A 494 6.99 -17.02 -52.18
N THR A 495 6.92 -18.14 -51.47
CA THR A 495 5.66 -18.74 -51.02
C THR A 495 5.69 -19.08 -49.54
N TYR A 496 4.56 -18.84 -48.86
CA TYR A 496 4.40 -19.11 -47.43
C TYR A 496 3.31 -20.16 -47.20
N ALA A 497 3.70 -21.30 -46.66
CA ALA A 497 2.79 -22.38 -46.30
C ALA A 497 2.40 -22.28 -44.82
N GLN A 498 1.10 -22.33 -44.53
CA GLN A 498 0.59 -22.42 -43.16
C GLN A 498 1.02 -23.75 -42.52
N ARG A 499 1.48 -23.69 -41.28
CA ARG A 499 1.72 -24.85 -40.41
C ARG A 499 0.72 -24.85 -39.27
N LYS A 500 0.09 -26.01 -39.06
CA LYS A 500 -0.79 -26.23 -37.91
C LYS A 500 0.05 -26.60 -36.71
N LEU A 501 -0.22 -25.96 -35.58
CA LEU A 501 0.40 -26.29 -34.30
C LEU A 501 -0.48 -27.33 -33.60
N GLU A 502 -0.21 -28.60 -33.90
CA GLU A 502 -0.86 -29.74 -33.27
C GLU A 502 0.05 -30.24 -32.15
N MET A 503 -0.46 -30.36 -30.92
CA MET A 503 0.31 -30.97 -29.84
C MET A 503 0.61 -32.43 -30.19
N ILE A 504 1.88 -32.83 -30.06
CA ILE A 504 2.23 -34.25 -30.06
C ILE A 504 1.61 -34.84 -28.80
N HIS A 505 0.52 -35.60 -28.96
CA HIS A 505 -0.05 -36.36 -27.85
C HIS A 505 0.94 -37.48 -27.55
N GLY A 506 1.81 -37.27 -26.57
CA GLY A 506 2.76 -38.25 -26.10
C GLY A 506 2.01 -39.49 -25.61
N SER A 507 2.26 -40.60 -26.28
CA SER A 507 1.69 -41.93 -26.06
C SER A 507 2.22 -42.63 -24.79
N GLY A 508 2.23 -41.96 -23.63
CA GLY A 508 3.01 -42.43 -22.48
C GLY A 508 2.48 -42.19 -21.07
N TRP A 509 1.29 -41.62 -20.89
CA TRP A 509 0.65 -41.53 -19.57
C TRP A 509 -0.72 -42.24 -19.61
N ASP A 510 -0.68 -43.54 -19.95
CA ASP A 510 -1.75 -44.49 -19.65
C ASP A 510 -1.65 -44.86 -18.16
N ASP A 511 -2.06 -43.95 -17.27
CA ASP A 511 -2.71 -44.37 -16.03
C ASP A 511 -4.21 -44.28 -16.30
N ALA A 512 -4.68 -45.26 -17.06
CA ALA A 512 -6.07 -45.56 -17.26
C ALA A 512 -6.65 -46.03 -15.92
N ASP A 513 -7.36 -45.16 -15.22
CA ASP A 513 -8.71 -45.47 -14.75
C ASP A 513 -9.40 -44.19 -14.25
N ASP A 514 -10.63 -44.01 -14.73
CA ASP A 514 -11.67 -43.12 -14.19
C ASP A 514 -11.58 -41.61 -14.48
N SER A 515 -11.97 -41.20 -15.69
CA SER A 515 -12.98 -40.13 -15.82
C SER A 515 -13.61 -40.07 -17.22
N GLU A 516 -14.88 -40.49 -17.28
CA GLU A 516 -15.74 -40.39 -18.46
C GLU A 516 -15.97 -38.94 -18.91
N ALA A 517 -15.74 -38.72 -20.21
CA ALA A 517 -16.62 -38.01 -21.15
C ALA A 517 -17.16 -36.62 -20.75
N GLY A 518 -16.36 -35.59 -21.01
CA GLY A 518 -16.83 -34.21 -21.11
C GLY A 518 -15.91 -33.34 -21.98
N ALA A 519 -16.18 -33.29 -23.29
CA ALA A 519 -15.63 -32.34 -24.27
C ALA A 519 -14.10 -32.16 -24.30
N VAL A 520 -13.40 -33.07 -24.99
CA VAL A 520 -12.05 -32.82 -25.53
C VAL A 520 -12.17 -31.82 -26.69
N GLU A 521 -12.41 -30.55 -26.37
CA GLU A 521 -12.28 -29.46 -27.34
C GLU A 521 -10.80 -29.36 -27.75
N SER A 522 -10.48 -30.01 -28.88
CA SER A 522 -9.38 -29.72 -29.80
C SER A 522 -8.06 -29.29 -29.14
N GLY A 523 -7.10 -30.21 -28.94
CA GLY A 523 -5.73 -29.96 -28.46
C GLY A 523 -4.84 -29.12 -29.38
N MET A 524 -5.39 -28.03 -29.93
CA MET A 524 -4.72 -27.04 -30.76
C MET A 524 -4.19 -25.93 -29.88
N LEU A 525 -2.90 -25.63 -30.02
CA LEU A 525 -2.25 -24.56 -29.28
C LEU A 525 -2.73 -23.20 -29.78
N SER A 526 -3.12 -22.32 -28.86
CA SER A 526 -3.44 -20.93 -29.19
C SER A 526 -2.16 -20.10 -29.10
N ILE A 527 -1.89 -19.25 -30.11
CA ILE A 527 -0.73 -18.36 -30.08
C ILE A 527 -1.20 -17.00 -29.56
N PRO A 528 -0.73 -16.53 -28.39
CA PRO A 528 -1.13 -15.24 -27.84
C PRO A 528 -0.72 -14.07 -28.73
N GLU A 529 -1.34 -12.91 -28.51
CA GLU A 529 -1.06 -11.74 -29.34
C GLU A 529 0.37 -11.18 -29.21
N ARG A 530 1.02 -11.51 -28.11
CA ARG A 530 2.36 -11.07 -27.76
C ARG A 530 3.42 -12.12 -28.05
N ALA A 531 3.05 -13.26 -28.65
CA ALA A 531 4.01 -14.31 -28.97
C ALA A 531 5.07 -13.80 -29.94
N GLU A 532 6.33 -13.99 -29.58
CA GLU A 532 7.49 -13.80 -30.44
C GLU A 532 8.02 -15.17 -30.86
N LEU A 533 8.37 -15.26 -32.14
CA LEU A 533 9.00 -16.41 -32.74
C LEU A 533 10.52 -16.22 -32.67
N THR A 534 11.20 -17.20 -32.08
CA THR A 534 12.66 -17.20 -31.98
C THR A 534 13.25 -18.39 -32.73
N VAL A 535 14.49 -18.26 -33.20
CA VAL A 535 15.25 -19.32 -33.87
C VAL A 535 16.61 -19.38 -33.20
N ASP A 536 16.96 -20.53 -32.60
CA ASP A 536 18.29 -20.70 -32.04
C ASP A 536 19.34 -21.07 -33.09
N GLU A 537 20.60 -21.17 -32.64
CA GLU A 537 21.74 -21.45 -33.50
C GLU A 537 21.70 -22.84 -34.15
N SER A 538 20.89 -23.75 -33.60
CA SER A 538 20.65 -25.08 -34.17
C SER A 538 19.51 -25.09 -35.20
N GLY A 539 18.80 -23.98 -35.34
CA GLY A 539 17.63 -23.85 -36.21
C GLY A 539 16.34 -24.37 -35.60
N ILE A 540 16.29 -24.60 -34.28
CA ILE A 540 15.06 -24.92 -33.56
C ILE A 540 14.29 -23.62 -33.35
N LEU A 541 13.00 -23.66 -33.68
CA LEU A 541 12.06 -22.59 -33.45
C LEU A 541 11.54 -22.67 -32.03
N GLY A 542 11.44 -21.55 -31.34
CA GLY A 542 10.77 -21.43 -30.04
C GLY A 542 9.56 -20.51 -30.14
N LEU A 543 8.44 -20.92 -29.54
CA LEU A 543 7.19 -20.19 -29.58
C LEU A 543 6.39 -20.31 -28.27
N LEU A 544 5.98 -19.17 -27.72
CA LEU A 544 5.02 -19.10 -26.63
C LEU A 544 3.60 -19.42 -27.12
N CYS A 545 2.92 -20.32 -26.44
CA CYS A 545 1.54 -20.72 -26.72
C CYS A 545 0.70 -20.71 -25.42
N ASP A 546 -0.61 -20.52 -25.55
CA ASP A 546 -1.58 -20.68 -24.47
C ASP A 546 -2.22 -22.07 -24.55
N SER A 547 -2.39 -22.69 -23.38
CA SER A 547 -3.18 -23.89 -23.16
C SER A 547 -4.30 -23.63 -22.14
N ALA A 548 -5.23 -24.56 -21.97
CA ALA A 548 -6.26 -24.48 -20.92
C ALA A 548 -5.67 -24.37 -19.50
N ASN A 549 -4.43 -24.82 -19.30
CA ASN A 549 -3.73 -24.86 -18.02
C ASN A 549 -2.65 -23.78 -17.88
N GLY A 550 -2.66 -22.76 -18.74
CA GLY A 550 -1.69 -21.66 -18.71
C GLY A 550 -0.69 -21.67 -19.89
N PRO A 551 0.33 -20.80 -19.84
CA PRO A 551 1.31 -20.64 -20.90
C PRO A 551 2.21 -21.88 -21.02
N ILE A 552 2.55 -22.25 -22.24
CA ILE A 552 3.50 -23.32 -22.56
C ILE A 552 4.54 -22.81 -23.56
N TRP A 553 5.74 -23.38 -23.51
CA TRP A 553 6.74 -23.17 -24.54
C TRP A 553 6.71 -24.35 -25.50
N ALA A 554 6.56 -24.07 -26.80
CA ALA A 554 6.63 -25.08 -27.84
C ALA A 554 7.91 -24.88 -28.65
N THR A 555 8.68 -25.96 -28.82
CA THR A 555 9.75 -25.99 -29.80
C THR A 555 9.28 -26.61 -31.10
N LEU A 556 9.78 -26.12 -32.22
CA LEU A 556 9.47 -26.63 -33.53
C LEU A 556 10.74 -26.88 -34.34
N ASP A 557 10.69 -27.87 -35.22
CA ASP A 557 11.76 -28.08 -36.18
C ASP A 557 11.77 -27.01 -37.28
N SER A 558 12.76 -27.08 -38.17
CA SER A 558 12.86 -26.15 -39.32
C SER A 558 11.65 -26.16 -40.26
N ASP A 559 10.79 -27.19 -40.20
CA ASP A 559 9.55 -27.30 -40.97
C ASP A 559 8.35 -26.64 -40.27
N GLY A 560 8.50 -26.19 -39.03
CA GLY A 560 7.44 -25.67 -38.19
C GLY A 560 6.55 -26.77 -37.60
N ARG A 561 7.05 -28.00 -37.47
CA ARG A 561 6.36 -29.06 -36.73
C ARG A 561 6.80 -29.02 -35.27
N VAL A 562 5.83 -29.06 -34.36
CA VAL A 562 6.09 -29.13 -32.91
C VAL A 562 6.95 -30.36 -32.63
N GLN A 563 8.05 -30.20 -31.91
CA GLN A 563 8.99 -31.26 -31.50
C GLN A 563 8.81 -31.59 -30.02
N SER A 564 8.79 -30.54 -29.19
CA SER A 564 8.42 -30.63 -27.78
C SER A 564 7.52 -29.48 -27.40
N SER A 565 6.73 -29.68 -26.35
CA SER A 565 6.04 -28.61 -25.67
C SER A 565 6.01 -28.92 -24.20
N GLY A 566 6.27 -27.92 -23.36
CA GLY A 566 6.23 -28.13 -21.93
C GLY A 566 5.83 -26.89 -21.15
N ARG A 567 5.41 -27.15 -19.92
CA ARG A 567 5.04 -26.15 -18.94
C ARG A 567 6.01 -26.25 -17.76
N PRO A 568 6.38 -25.13 -17.14
CA PRO A 568 7.04 -25.18 -15.84
C PRO A 568 6.14 -25.88 -14.81
N ALA A 569 6.74 -26.38 -13.73
CA ALA A 569 6.07 -27.22 -12.74
C ALA A 569 4.88 -26.51 -12.06
N GLU A 570 4.98 -25.19 -11.93
CA GLU A 570 3.98 -24.33 -11.30
C GLU A 570 3.40 -23.36 -12.31
N GLY A 571 2.24 -22.77 -11.99
CA GLY A 571 1.54 -21.81 -12.86
C GLY A 571 2.34 -20.53 -13.05
N SER A 572 3.37 -20.58 -13.89
CA SER A 572 4.25 -19.44 -14.14
C SER A 572 3.45 -18.27 -14.70
N LEU A 573 3.62 -17.10 -14.09
CA LEU A 573 3.02 -15.87 -14.59
C LEU A 573 3.69 -15.41 -15.88
N GLN A 574 4.96 -15.77 -16.08
CA GLN A 574 5.78 -15.29 -17.19
C GLN A 574 6.64 -16.39 -17.78
N LEU A 575 6.68 -16.44 -19.11
CA LEU A 575 7.42 -17.43 -19.88
C LEU A 575 7.96 -16.77 -21.15
N GLY A 576 9.26 -16.93 -21.41
CA GLY A 576 9.91 -16.45 -22.63
C GLY A 576 11.13 -17.30 -22.95
N GLY A 577 11.60 -17.29 -24.20
CA GLY A 577 12.68 -18.18 -24.61
C GLY A 577 13.28 -17.86 -25.96
N PHE A 578 14.34 -18.59 -26.30
CA PHE A 578 15.09 -18.52 -27.54
C PHE A 578 15.41 -19.93 -28.03
N GLY A 579 14.62 -20.44 -28.98
CA GLY A 579 14.68 -21.82 -29.46
C GLY A 579 14.47 -22.83 -28.33
N SER A 580 15.48 -23.65 -28.04
CA SER A 580 15.43 -24.64 -26.94
C SER A 580 15.62 -24.04 -25.53
N ARG A 581 16.01 -22.78 -25.41
CA ARG A 581 16.31 -22.15 -24.11
C ARG A 581 15.10 -21.36 -23.62
N VAL A 582 14.64 -21.63 -22.40
CA VAL A 582 13.40 -21.05 -21.86
C VAL A 582 13.64 -20.54 -20.45
N LEU A 583 13.09 -19.37 -20.13
CA LEU A 583 13.04 -18.80 -18.79
C LEU A 583 11.57 -18.70 -18.36
N ALA A 584 11.28 -19.20 -17.16
CA ALA A 584 9.98 -19.11 -16.52
C ALA A 584 10.09 -18.44 -15.16
N ILE A 585 9.12 -17.59 -14.80
CA ILE A 585 9.02 -16.95 -13.48
C ILE A 585 7.57 -17.02 -13.01
N GLY A 586 7.36 -17.40 -11.75
CA GLY A 586 6.02 -17.56 -11.19
C GLY A 586 6.01 -17.79 -9.69
N PHE A 587 4.82 -17.69 -9.10
CA PHE A 587 4.60 -18.03 -7.70
C PHE A 587 4.17 -19.48 -7.57
N GLY A 588 4.77 -20.17 -6.60
CA GLY A 588 4.37 -21.52 -6.25
C GLY A 588 3.07 -21.57 -5.45
N ALA A 589 2.63 -22.79 -5.13
CA ALA A 589 1.42 -23.01 -4.32
C ALA A 589 1.57 -22.48 -2.88
N ASP A 590 2.80 -22.19 -2.46
CA ASP A 590 3.20 -21.58 -1.19
C ASP A 590 3.34 -20.04 -1.28
N ASP A 591 2.89 -19.43 -2.37
CA ASP A 591 3.07 -18.01 -2.70
C ASP A 591 4.55 -17.55 -2.74
N THR A 592 5.50 -18.48 -2.86
CA THR A 592 6.92 -18.15 -3.01
C THR A 592 7.25 -17.92 -4.47
N LEU A 593 7.89 -16.79 -4.78
CA LEU A 593 8.35 -16.51 -6.13
C LEU A 593 9.55 -17.42 -6.48
N ARG A 594 9.44 -18.11 -7.60
CA ARG A 594 10.44 -19.02 -8.14
C ARG A 594 10.73 -18.69 -9.61
N ALA A 595 11.90 -19.12 -10.06
CA ALA A 595 12.32 -18.99 -11.45
C ALA A 595 12.91 -20.32 -11.93
N TRP A 596 12.71 -20.64 -13.20
CA TRP A 596 13.20 -21.87 -13.81
C TRP A 596 13.81 -21.61 -15.17
N GLU A 597 14.81 -22.40 -15.52
CA GLU A 597 15.38 -22.45 -16.86
C GLU A 597 15.16 -23.83 -17.49
N SER A 598 14.89 -23.84 -18.79
CA SER A 598 14.94 -25.03 -19.61
C SER A 598 15.99 -24.85 -20.70
N LEU A 599 16.73 -25.92 -21.00
CA LEU A 599 17.71 -25.96 -22.08
C LEU A 599 17.29 -26.93 -23.21
N ASP A 600 16.19 -27.66 -23.01
CA ASP A 600 15.68 -28.72 -23.88
C ASP A 600 14.29 -28.37 -24.45
N GLY A 601 13.95 -27.09 -24.50
CA GLY A 601 12.73 -26.62 -25.14
C GLY A 601 11.48 -26.70 -24.28
N GLY A 602 11.63 -26.68 -22.97
CA GLY A 602 10.56 -26.81 -21.99
C GLY A 602 10.24 -28.27 -21.62
N SER A 603 10.97 -29.25 -22.17
CA SER A 603 10.79 -30.66 -21.80
C SER A 603 11.13 -30.92 -20.34
N SER A 604 12.13 -30.23 -19.81
CA SER A 604 12.45 -30.16 -18.39
C SER A 604 12.77 -28.73 -17.96
N PHE A 605 12.49 -28.42 -16.69
CA PHE A 605 12.78 -27.12 -16.08
C PHE A 605 13.62 -27.35 -14.82
N ALA A 606 14.76 -26.66 -14.76
CA ALA A 606 15.62 -26.60 -13.59
C ALA A 606 15.35 -25.27 -12.84
N GLU A 607 15.07 -25.35 -11.54
CA GLU A 607 14.89 -24.16 -10.72
C GLU A 607 16.22 -23.39 -10.60
N ILE A 608 16.14 -22.07 -10.73
CA ILE A 608 17.27 -21.14 -10.58
C ILE A 608 16.98 -20.15 -9.46
N ALA A 609 18.03 -19.62 -8.84
CA ALA A 609 17.85 -18.69 -7.73
C ALA A 609 17.21 -17.36 -8.18
N VAL A 610 16.21 -16.94 -7.41
CA VAL A 610 15.53 -15.66 -7.53
C VAL A 610 16.27 -14.62 -6.70
N THR A 611 16.56 -13.45 -7.30
CA THR A 611 17.11 -12.31 -6.57
C THR A 611 16.00 -11.36 -6.16
N GLN A 612 16.30 -10.44 -5.25
CA GLN A 612 15.35 -9.40 -4.82
C GLN A 612 14.91 -8.48 -5.97
N ALA A 613 15.74 -8.31 -7.01
CA ALA A 613 15.34 -7.59 -8.22
C ALA A 613 14.21 -8.32 -8.97
N VAL A 614 14.28 -9.66 -9.05
CA VAL A 614 13.23 -10.49 -9.66
C VAL A 614 11.94 -10.41 -8.86
N LEU A 615 12.03 -10.42 -7.52
CA LEU A 615 10.85 -10.26 -6.65
C LEU A 615 10.17 -8.90 -6.81
N ARG A 616 10.94 -7.82 -6.89
CA ARG A 616 10.41 -6.48 -7.21
C ARG A 616 9.75 -6.44 -8.58
N PHE A 617 10.39 -7.01 -9.58
CA PHE A 617 9.86 -7.08 -10.94
C PHE A 617 8.51 -7.81 -10.97
N ALA A 618 8.42 -8.98 -10.33
CA ALA A 618 7.17 -9.74 -10.21
C ALA A 618 6.07 -8.96 -9.49
N ASN A 619 6.40 -8.28 -8.37
CA ASN A 619 5.45 -7.49 -7.59
C ASN A 619 4.90 -6.26 -8.33
N ARG A 620 5.62 -5.73 -9.32
CA ARG A 620 5.14 -4.64 -10.20
C ARG A 620 4.15 -5.12 -11.27
N GLY A 621 4.07 -6.43 -11.51
CA GLY A 621 3.18 -7.00 -12.52
C GLY A 621 3.60 -6.72 -13.97
N GLU A 622 4.86 -6.32 -14.20
CA GLU A 622 5.46 -6.32 -15.54
C GLU A 622 5.49 -7.76 -16.06
N SER A 623 5.18 -8.01 -17.35
CA SER A 623 4.79 -9.35 -17.82
C SER A 623 5.44 -9.81 -19.12
N SER A 624 6.57 -9.23 -19.50
CA SER A 624 7.16 -9.48 -20.82
C SER A 624 8.64 -9.83 -20.75
N VAL A 625 9.04 -10.76 -21.63
CA VAL A 625 10.38 -11.33 -21.69
C VAL A 625 10.79 -11.47 -23.15
N ALA A 626 11.94 -10.90 -23.53
CA ALA A 626 12.57 -11.10 -24.82
C ALA A 626 13.92 -11.79 -24.62
N CYS A 627 14.16 -12.90 -25.31
CA CYS A 627 15.33 -13.74 -25.10
C CYS A 627 16.19 -13.87 -26.36
N SER A 628 17.46 -14.22 -26.11
CA SER A 628 18.47 -14.51 -27.11
C SER A 628 19.42 -15.59 -26.60
N ALA A 629 20.35 -16.03 -27.45
CA ALA A 629 21.41 -16.96 -27.06
C ALA A 629 22.24 -16.51 -25.85
N GLY A 630 22.35 -15.19 -25.61
CA GLY A 630 23.14 -14.64 -24.51
C GLY A 630 22.37 -14.38 -23.22
N GLY A 631 21.05 -14.60 -23.19
CA GLY A 631 20.18 -14.34 -22.04
C GLY A 631 18.87 -13.64 -22.43
N CYS A 632 18.17 -13.06 -21.45
CA CYS A 632 16.87 -12.43 -21.63
C CYS A 632 16.82 -11.02 -21.03
N VAL A 633 15.94 -10.18 -21.59
CA VAL A 633 15.52 -8.90 -21.03
C VAL A 633 14.08 -9.06 -20.56
N LEU A 634 13.81 -8.67 -19.31
CA LEU A 634 12.55 -8.83 -18.60
C LEU A 634 12.03 -7.46 -18.23
N GLY A 635 10.88 -7.09 -18.80
CA GLY A 635 10.40 -5.71 -18.77
C GLY A 635 11.48 -4.72 -19.20
N ASP A 636 11.46 -3.54 -18.57
CA ASP A 636 12.36 -2.44 -18.96
C ASP A 636 13.52 -2.21 -17.97
N GLU A 637 13.64 -3.05 -16.93
CA GLU A 637 14.62 -2.85 -15.86
C GLU A 637 15.44 -4.09 -15.50
N LEU A 638 15.07 -5.30 -15.93
CA LEU A 638 15.72 -6.53 -15.48
C LEU A 638 16.32 -7.30 -16.65
N VAL A 639 17.53 -7.83 -16.45
CA VAL A 639 18.25 -8.61 -17.45
C VAL A 639 18.74 -9.90 -16.83
N ARG A 640 18.43 -11.01 -17.48
CA ARG A 640 19.04 -12.32 -17.27
C ARG A 640 20.23 -12.45 -18.20
N VAL A 641 21.45 -12.49 -17.66
CA VAL A 641 22.67 -12.72 -18.44
C VAL A 641 23.00 -14.20 -18.44
N GLY A 642 23.26 -14.79 -19.60
CA GLY A 642 23.64 -16.21 -19.74
C GLY A 642 22.49 -17.20 -19.55
N TRP A 643 22.86 -18.48 -19.63
CA TRP A 643 22.04 -19.67 -19.41
C TRP A 643 22.87 -20.68 -18.60
N GLU A 644 22.28 -21.80 -18.19
CA GLU A 644 22.94 -22.91 -17.48
C GLU A 644 23.15 -22.65 -15.98
N GLY A 645 22.06 -22.37 -15.26
CA GLY A 645 22.07 -22.25 -13.80
C GLY A 645 22.44 -20.86 -13.31
N GLN A 646 22.78 -20.68 -12.03
CA GLN A 646 23.05 -19.37 -11.45
C GLN A 646 24.42 -19.34 -10.77
N ALA A 647 25.23 -18.31 -11.07
CA ALA A 647 26.49 -18.06 -10.38
C ALA A 647 26.30 -17.63 -8.92
N GLU A 648 25.25 -16.84 -8.70
CA GLU A 648 24.86 -16.31 -7.39
C GLU A 648 24.15 -17.39 -6.57
N ALA A 649 24.57 -17.55 -5.32
CA ALA A 649 23.83 -18.38 -4.38
C ALA A 649 22.42 -17.78 -4.14
N PRO A 650 21.38 -18.61 -3.95
CA PRO A 650 20.09 -18.13 -3.50
C PRO A 650 20.25 -17.35 -2.21
N PHE A 651 19.88 -16.08 -2.25
CA PHE A 651 19.87 -15.22 -1.07
C PHE A 651 18.52 -15.35 -0.38
N GLU A 652 18.39 -16.38 0.44
CA GLU A 652 17.23 -16.53 1.30
C GLU A 652 17.37 -15.64 2.53
N VAL A 653 16.64 -14.54 2.54
CA VAL A 653 16.20 -14.00 3.81
C VAL A 653 15.05 -14.90 4.24
N THR A 654 15.26 -15.74 5.26
CA THR A 654 14.18 -16.55 5.83
C THR A 654 13.05 -15.59 6.20
N GLU A 655 12.00 -15.56 5.39
CA GLU A 655 10.78 -14.86 5.71
C GLU A 655 10.07 -15.71 6.74
N GLU A 656 10.35 -15.48 8.03
CA GLU A 656 9.31 -15.70 9.01
C GLU A 656 8.19 -14.74 8.64
N SER A 657 7.22 -15.25 7.87
CA SER A 657 5.97 -14.55 7.64
C SER A 657 5.46 -14.13 9.02
N PHE A 658 5.30 -12.83 9.23
CA PHE A 658 4.64 -12.35 10.44
C PHE A 658 3.22 -12.88 10.36
N SER A 659 2.99 -14.05 10.97
CA SER A 659 1.71 -14.73 10.96
C SER A 659 0.70 -13.71 11.47
N SER A 660 -0.30 -13.40 10.65
CA SER A 660 -1.42 -12.60 11.12
C SER A 660 -1.93 -13.23 12.42
N PRO A 661 -2.13 -12.45 13.49
CA PRO A 661 -2.48 -13.01 14.79
C PRO A 661 -3.71 -13.90 14.66
N ASP A 662 -3.67 -15.12 15.20
CA ASP A 662 -4.81 -16.02 15.20
C ASP A 662 -6.02 -15.32 15.83
N VAL A 663 -7.00 -15.03 14.98
CA VAL A 663 -8.18 -14.26 15.36
C VAL A 663 -9.21 -15.22 15.97
N SER A 664 -9.06 -15.55 17.26
CA SER A 664 -10.06 -16.32 17.99
C SER A 664 -11.14 -15.42 18.60
N LEU A 665 -12.41 -15.69 18.31
CA LEU A 665 -13.54 -15.05 18.99
C LEU A 665 -13.75 -15.66 20.39
N SER A 666 -14.02 -14.81 21.38
CA SER A 666 -14.51 -15.23 22.69
C SER A 666 -15.97 -15.73 22.61
N ALA A 667 -16.44 -16.40 23.67
CA ALA A 667 -17.79 -16.96 23.73
C ALA A 667 -18.85 -15.91 23.31
N PRO A 668 -19.72 -16.22 22.34
CA PRO A 668 -20.56 -15.20 21.73
C PRO A 668 -21.74 -14.82 22.63
N LEU A 669 -22.40 -13.71 22.30
CA LEU A 669 -23.57 -13.17 23.02
C LEU A 669 -24.83 -13.38 22.19
N THR A 670 -25.90 -13.83 22.84
CA THR A 670 -27.24 -13.94 22.23
C THR A 670 -28.15 -12.92 22.89
N CYS A 671 -28.70 -12.00 22.09
CA CYS A 671 -29.58 -10.93 22.53
C CYS A 671 -31.00 -11.07 21.96
N ARG A 672 -31.99 -10.72 22.78
CA ARG A 672 -33.42 -10.75 22.44
C ARG A 672 -34.05 -9.38 22.68
N LEU A 673 -34.66 -8.82 21.63
CA LEU A 673 -35.40 -7.56 21.73
C LEU A 673 -36.52 -7.67 22.75
N THR A 674 -36.70 -6.62 23.57
CA THR A 674 -37.75 -6.60 24.58
C THR A 674 -39.13 -6.66 23.89
N PRO A 675 -39.97 -7.67 24.18
CA PRO A 675 -41.27 -7.80 23.55
C PRO A 675 -42.15 -6.56 23.81
N LYS A 676 -42.96 -6.17 22.81
CA LYS A 676 -43.96 -5.10 22.95
C LYS A 676 -43.41 -3.69 23.27
N THR A 677 -42.11 -3.43 23.11
CA THR A 677 -41.55 -2.08 23.18
C THR A 677 -41.43 -1.48 21.78
N ASP A 678 -41.98 -0.28 21.58
CA ASP A 678 -41.86 0.43 20.30
C ASP A 678 -40.44 0.90 20.02
N TRP A 679 -40.11 1.07 18.74
CA TRP A 679 -38.86 1.68 18.32
C TRP A 679 -38.86 3.17 18.64
N THR A 680 -37.87 3.63 19.39
CA THR A 680 -37.64 5.07 19.59
C THR A 680 -36.98 5.65 18.34
N ARG A 681 -37.70 6.54 17.66
CA ARG A 681 -37.24 7.20 16.44
C ARG A 681 -36.44 8.45 16.74
N MET A 682 -35.26 8.55 16.12
CA MET A 682 -34.36 9.70 16.16
C MET A 682 -34.16 10.19 14.72
N GLY A 683 -34.86 11.27 14.34
CA GLY A 683 -34.69 11.90 13.03
C GLY A 683 -33.99 13.26 13.16
N GLY A 684 -33.35 13.71 12.09
CA GLY A 684 -32.63 14.98 12.03
C GLY A 684 -31.36 14.87 11.18
N ARG A 685 -30.45 15.84 11.31
CA ARG A 685 -29.09 15.85 10.80
C ARG A 685 -28.12 15.53 11.93
N SER A 686 -26.93 15.07 11.57
CA SER A 686 -25.81 14.85 12.47
C SER A 686 -25.03 16.14 12.74
N GLU A 687 -24.05 16.06 13.63
CA GLU A 687 -23.11 17.12 14.00
C GLU A 687 -22.27 17.66 12.83
N ASP A 688 -21.95 16.84 11.81
CA ASP A 688 -21.18 17.26 10.62
C ASP A 688 -22.07 17.79 9.48
N GLY A 689 -23.39 17.84 9.70
CA GLY A 689 -24.38 18.27 8.72
C GLY A 689 -24.83 17.18 7.74
N SER A 690 -24.33 15.94 7.87
CA SER A 690 -24.84 14.81 7.10
C SER A 690 -26.31 14.50 7.43
N ALA A 691 -26.99 13.87 6.48
CA ALA A 691 -28.38 13.48 6.63
C ALA A 691 -28.49 12.35 7.65
N GLY A 692 -29.21 12.57 8.75
CA GLY A 692 -29.45 11.59 9.82
C GLY A 692 -28.60 11.81 11.06
N PRO A 693 -29.09 11.43 12.26
CA PRO A 693 -28.27 11.42 13.47
C PRO A 693 -27.16 10.36 13.37
N ARG A 694 -26.04 10.61 14.05
CA ARG A 694 -24.89 9.69 14.08
C ARG A 694 -25.11 8.55 15.06
N MET A 695 -24.70 7.33 14.68
CA MET A 695 -24.66 6.17 15.58
C MET A 695 -23.75 6.42 16.79
N PRO A 696 -24.09 5.93 18.00
CA PRO A 696 -23.17 6.01 19.14
C PRO A 696 -21.85 5.32 18.83
N ARG A 697 -20.73 6.02 19.04
CA ARG A 697 -19.37 5.46 18.98
C ARG A 697 -19.05 4.82 20.32
N LEU A 698 -17.97 4.03 20.38
CA LEU A 698 -17.52 3.41 21.63
C LEU A 698 -17.25 4.48 22.73
N ARG A 699 -16.74 5.65 22.35
CA ARG A 699 -16.57 6.79 23.25
C ARG A 699 -17.87 7.38 23.79
N ASP A 700 -19.01 7.18 23.12
CA ASP A 700 -20.33 7.71 23.52
C ASP A 700 -21.07 6.76 24.49
N VAL A 701 -20.43 5.63 24.83
CA VAL A 701 -20.98 4.58 25.70
C VAL A 701 -20.43 4.73 27.12
N ALA A 702 -21.26 4.37 28.10
CA ALA A 702 -20.94 4.32 29.53
C ALA A 702 -20.26 5.60 30.07
N ARG A 703 -20.87 6.76 29.83
CA ARG A 703 -20.42 8.05 30.37
C ARG A 703 -21.18 8.36 31.66
N GLY A 704 -20.52 8.16 32.80
CA GLY A 704 -21.13 8.37 34.11
C GLY A 704 -22.38 7.51 34.30
N LYS A 705 -23.54 8.18 34.40
CA LYS A 705 -24.85 7.53 34.56
C LYS A 705 -25.57 7.24 33.24
N THR A 706 -24.93 7.47 32.09
CA THR A 706 -25.51 7.26 30.76
C THR A 706 -24.90 6.02 30.12
N ALA A 707 -25.74 5.03 29.77
CA ALA A 707 -25.31 3.83 29.06
C ALA A 707 -24.86 4.13 27.63
N TRP A 708 -25.63 4.96 26.92
CA TRP A 708 -25.25 5.51 25.63
C TRP A 708 -26.06 6.78 25.33
N SER A 709 -25.57 7.55 24.36
CA SER A 709 -26.28 8.71 23.85
C SER A 709 -26.04 8.96 22.38
N ALA A 710 -26.98 9.65 21.75
CA ALA A 710 -26.89 10.15 20.38
C ALA A 710 -27.45 11.57 20.31
N LEU A 711 -26.91 12.37 19.40
CA LEU A 711 -27.36 13.74 19.17
C LEU A 711 -28.16 13.83 17.87
N SER A 712 -29.20 14.67 17.86
CA SER A 712 -29.95 15.00 16.66
C SER A 712 -30.16 16.51 16.50
N ILE A 713 -30.06 16.98 15.26
CA ILE A 713 -30.36 18.35 14.86
C ILE A 713 -31.55 18.33 13.90
N ASP A 714 -32.73 18.79 14.30
CA ASP A 714 -33.88 18.77 13.39
C ASP A 714 -33.77 19.85 12.28
N ALA A 715 -34.68 19.80 11.30
CA ALA A 715 -34.68 20.77 10.20
C ALA A 715 -34.91 22.23 10.64
N SER A 716 -35.45 22.44 11.85
CA SER A 716 -35.59 23.78 12.42
C SER A 716 -34.29 24.26 13.08
N GLY A 717 -33.29 23.40 13.30
CA GLY A 717 -32.09 23.71 14.08
C GLY A 717 -32.29 23.53 15.59
N LYS A 718 -33.32 22.79 16.01
CA LYS A 718 -33.45 22.29 17.39
C LYS A 718 -32.42 21.18 17.60
N VAL A 719 -31.78 21.18 18.76
CA VAL A 719 -30.79 20.18 19.14
C VAL A 719 -31.34 19.35 20.30
N ASP A 720 -31.49 18.05 20.07
CA ASP A 720 -31.94 17.09 21.07
C ASP A 720 -30.84 16.04 21.35
N VAL A 721 -30.70 15.64 22.60
CA VAL A 721 -29.85 14.53 23.03
C VAL A 721 -30.74 13.36 23.44
N PHE A 722 -30.58 12.24 22.76
CA PHE A 722 -31.20 10.97 23.11
C PHE A 722 -30.23 10.19 23.98
N SER A 723 -30.70 9.60 25.07
CA SER A 723 -29.84 8.83 25.98
C SER A 723 -30.60 7.76 26.73
N ALA A 724 -29.93 6.65 27.03
CA ALA A 724 -30.42 5.63 27.95
C ALA A 724 -29.58 5.69 29.25
N PRO A 725 -30.20 5.57 30.43
CA PRO A 725 -29.47 5.54 31.69
C PRO A 725 -28.73 4.21 31.86
N MET A 726 -27.63 4.25 32.62
CA MET A 726 -26.92 3.07 33.05
C MET A 726 -27.73 2.34 34.14
N PRO A 727 -27.89 1.01 34.09
CA PRO A 727 -28.55 0.29 35.17
C PRO A 727 -27.77 0.45 36.49
N GLU A 728 -28.51 0.78 37.55
CA GLU A 728 -28.02 0.83 38.92
C GLU A 728 -28.58 -0.39 39.67
N ARG A 729 -27.74 -1.38 39.95
CA ARG A 729 -28.10 -2.45 40.89
C ARG A 729 -27.91 -1.88 42.29
N GLY A 730 -29.00 -1.76 43.07
CA GLY A 730 -28.89 -1.46 44.49
C GLY A 730 -27.96 -2.46 45.17
N THR A 731 -27.18 -2.02 46.16
CA THR A 731 -26.34 -2.89 47.00
C THR A 731 -27.17 -3.95 47.72
N ASP A 732 -28.45 -3.66 47.94
CA ASP A 732 -29.42 -4.58 48.49
C ASP A 732 -29.96 -5.42 47.33
N GLY A 733 -29.60 -6.70 47.25
CA GLY A 733 -29.99 -7.65 46.20
C GLY A 733 -31.50 -7.94 46.07
N GLY A 734 -32.36 -6.95 46.33
CA GLY A 734 -33.79 -7.00 46.19
C GLY A 734 -34.19 -7.24 44.73
N ARG A 735 -34.71 -8.44 44.47
CA ARG A 735 -35.36 -8.90 43.22
C ARG A 735 -36.59 -8.06 42.77
N GLY A 736 -36.81 -6.87 43.32
CA GLY A 736 -38.02 -6.07 43.12
C GLY A 736 -37.84 -4.73 42.38
N GLY A 737 -36.63 -4.38 41.93
CA GLY A 737 -36.40 -3.18 41.14
C GLY A 737 -37.03 -3.29 39.76
N SER A 738 -38.03 -2.46 39.49
CA SER A 738 -38.86 -2.47 38.28
C SER A 738 -38.03 -2.38 36.98
N ALA A 739 -38.55 -3.00 35.92
CA ALA A 739 -38.08 -2.93 34.54
C ALA A 739 -38.09 -1.51 33.90
N GLN A 740 -38.07 -0.43 34.71
CA GLN A 740 -38.09 0.97 34.28
C GLN A 740 -36.73 1.50 33.80
N SER A 741 -35.63 0.75 33.94
CA SER A 741 -34.28 1.31 33.70
C SER A 741 -33.81 1.32 32.23
N SER A 742 -34.52 0.67 31.29
CA SER A 742 -34.10 0.58 29.88
C SER A 742 -34.66 1.68 28.95
N ALA A 743 -35.47 2.60 29.49
CA ALA A 743 -36.18 3.60 28.69
C ALA A 743 -35.22 4.62 28.07
N ILE A 744 -35.44 4.93 26.79
CA ILE A 744 -34.70 5.96 26.06
C ILE A 744 -35.35 7.31 26.33
N THR A 745 -34.56 8.27 26.77
CA THR A 745 -35.01 9.63 27.11
C THR A 745 -34.50 10.63 26.09
N THR A 746 -35.31 11.65 25.79
CA THR A 746 -34.94 12.77 24.92
C THR A 746 -34.84 14.04 25.75
N LYS A 747 -33.69 14.71 25.71
CA LYS A 747 -33.45 15.99 26.40
C LYS A 747 -33.18 17.09 25.38
N PRO A 748 -33.99 18.16 25.33
CA PRO A 748 -33.71 19.30 24.46
C PRO A 748 -32.50 20.08 24.98
N LEU A 749 -31.49 20.27 24.12
CA LEU A 749 -30.29 21.05 24.42
C LEU A 749 -30.47 22.50 23.96
N LEU A 750 -30.92 22.69 22.71
CA LEU A 750 -31.32 24.00 22.16
C LEU A 750 -32.68 23.89 21.46
N GLY A 751 -33.59 24.81 21.76
CA GLY A 751 -34.85 24.96 21.00
C GLY A 751 -34.61 25.55 19.61
N ALA A 752 -35.61 25.53 18.72
CA ALA A 752 -35.54 26.16 17.40
C ALA A 752 -35.12 27.67 17.49
N PRO A 753 -34.33 28.19 16.53
CA PRO A 753 -33.87 29.57 16.53
C PRO A 753 -35.05 30.54 16.35
N GLN A 754 -35.05 31.62 17.13
CA GLN A 754 -35.99 32.73 17.00
C GLN A 754 -35.47 33.74 15.95
N GLY A 755 -35.39 33.35 14.67
CA GLY A 755 -34.94 34.24 13.60
C GLY A 755 -34.21 33.54 12.44
N LYS A 756 -34.09 34.23 11.30
CA LYS A 756 -33.29 33.77 10.15
C LYS A 756 -31.83 34.19 10.33
N GLY A 757 -30.89 33.41 9.78
CA GLY A 757 -29.48 33.80 9.70
C GLY A 757 -28.64 33.49 10.94
N THR A 758 -28.95 32.41 11.66
CA THR A 758 -28.09 31.90 12.75
C THR A 758 -27.11 30.86 12.22
N ALA A 759 -25.90 30.87 12.73
CA ALA A 759 -24.96 29.76 12.57
C ALA A 759 -24.89 28.95 13.86
N MET A 760 -24.58 27.66 13.76
CA MET A 760 -24.57 26.75 14.89
C MET A 760 -23.35 25.83 14.88
N PHE A 761 -22.79 25.57 16.05
CA PHE A 761 -21.82 24.52 16.32
C PHE A 761 -22.49 23.52 17.26
N VAL A 762 -22.40 22.24 16.93
CA VAL A 762 -22.79 21.16 17.82
C VAL A 762 -21.69 20.12 17.77
N GLY A 763 -21.20 19.70 18.93
CA GLY A 763 -20.07 18.79 18.99
C GLY A 763 -20.14 17.84 20.18
N PRO A 764 -19.71 16.58 20.00
CA PRO A 764 -19.47 15.67 21.10
C PRO A 764 -18.15 16.06 21.78
N GLN A 765 -18.16 16.08 23.11
CA GLN A 765 -16.97 16.19 23.95
C GLN A 765 -16.81 14.88 24.75
N ALA A 766 -15.67 14.70 25.42
CA ALA A 766 -15.45 13.49 26.21
C ALA A 766 -16.51 13.36 27.33
N GLU A 767 -16.95 14.50 27.85
CA GLU A 767 -17.91 14.63 28.95
C GLU A 767 -19.37 14.49 28.52
N GLY A 768 -19.66 14.71 27.23
CA GLY A 768 -21.04 14.75 26.73
C GLY A 768 -21.19 15.56 25.45
N TYR A 769 -22.15 16.49 25.41
CA TYR A 769 -22.46 17.28 24.21
C TYR A 769 -22.54 18.77 24.50
N VAL A 770 -22.10 19.58 23.55
CA VAL A 770 -22.20 21.03 23.59
C VAL A 770 -22.79 21.55 22.29
N ALA A 771 -23.64 22.56 22.41
CA ALA A 771 -24.23 23.28 21.31
C ALA A 771 -24.07 24.80 21.54
N MET A 772 -23.64 25.49 20.49
CA MET A 772 -23.44 26.93 20.45
C MET A 772 -24.16 27.47 19.23
N ARG A 773 -24.96 28.51 19.39
CA ARG A 773 -25.67 29.16 18.27
C ARG A 773 -25.59 30.67 18.40
N ALA A 774 -25.30 31.35 17.29
CA ALA A 774 -25.20 32.80 17.26
C ALA A 774 -25.84 33.39 15.98
N PRO A 775 -26.49 34.56 16.06
CA PRO A 775 -26.96 35.28 14.88
C PRO A 775 -25.77 35.85 14.11
N VAL A 776 -25.67 35.56 12.81
CA VAL A 776 -24.57 36.05 11.97
C VAL A 776 -24.90 37.46 11.48
N PRO A 777 -24.14 38.49 11.87
CA PRO A 777 -24.37 39.84 11.38
C PRO A 777 -23.95 39.91 9.91
N LYS A 778 -24.81 40.50 9.08
CA LYS A 778 -24.54 40.67 7.64
C LYS A 778 -24.46 42.15 7.29
N THR A 779 -23.51 42.51 6.45
CA THR A 779 -23.45 43.84 5.84
C THR A 779 -24.62 44.01 4.87
N LYS A 780 -24.86 45.25 4.40
CA LYS A 780 -25.83 45.50 3.31
C LYS A 780 -25.54 44.67 2.05
N GLY A 781 -24.28 44.27 1.83
CA GLY A 781 -23.84 43.41 0.74
C GLY A 781 -24.05 41.90 0.99
N GLY A 782 -24.58 41.50 2.14
CA GLY A 782 -24.85 40.10 2.49
C GLY A 782 -23.64 39.31 3.00
N THR A 783 -22.45 39.90 3.06
CA THR A 783 -21.25 39.31 3.67
C THR A 783 -21.30 39.42 5.20
N VAL A 784 -20.53 38.60 5.90
CA VAL A 784 -20.38 38.67 7.36
C VAL A 784 -19.79 40.03 7.75
N ASP A 785 -20.41 40.74 8.69
CA ASP A 785 -19.88 41.98 9.25
C ASP A 785 -18.82 41.67 10.32
N THR A 786 -17.55 41.79 9.95
CA THR A 786 -16.40 41.50 10.83
C THR A 786 -16.14 42.59 11.86
N THR A 787 -16.82 43.74 11.77
CA THR A 787 -16.72 44.83 12.75
C THR A 787 -17.73 44.68 13.88
N ALA A 788 -18.77 43.86 13.66
CA ALA A 788 -19.79 43.61 14.65
C ALA A 788 -19.25 42.71 15.79
N PRO A 789 -19.55 43.04 17.07
CA PRO A 789 -19.27 42.18 18.20
C PRO A 789 -20.19 40.94 18.23
N ILE A 790 -19.74 39.87 18.89
CA ILE A 790 -20.54 38.67 19.13
C ILE A 790 -21.42 38.88 20.37
N ASP A 791 -22.49 39.68 20.18
CA ASP A 791 -23.32 40.18 21.28
C ASP A 791 -24.26 39.15 21.92
N ARG A 792 -24.62 38.08 21.19
CA ARG A 792 -25.61 37.11 21.65
C ARG A 792 -25.29 35.70 21.16
N VAL A 793 -24.93 34.82 22.08
CA VAL A 793 -24.66 33.40 21.83
C VAL A 793 -25.53 32.55 22.73
N ASP A 794 -26.38 31.71 22.16
CA ASP A 794 -27.05 30.63 22.89
C ASP A 794 -26.07 29.47 23.06
N LEU A 795 -25.64 29.23 24.30
CA LEU A 795 -24.82 28.08 24.69
C LEU A 795 -25.66 27.09 25.46
N ALA A 796 -25.50 25.81 25.17
CA ALA A 796 -26.07 24.73 25.96
C ALA A 796 -25.13 23.53 25.98
N TRP A 797 -25.02 22.87 27.12
CA TRP A 797 -24.18 21.68 27.26
C TRP A 797 -24.83 20.67 28.18
N HIS A 798 -24.47 19.42 27.96
CA HIS A 798 -24.86 18.28 28.78
C HIS A 798 -23.61 17.50 29.16
N ASN A 799 -23.19 17.62 30.42
CA ASN A 799 -22.13 16.79 31.00
C ASN A 799 -22.77 15.52 31.59
N GLN A 800 -22.47 14.37 30.99
CA GLN A 800 -23.03 13.07 31.34
C GLN A 800 -22.32 12.40 32.52
N PHE A 801 -21.05 12.75 32.78
CA PHE A 801 -20.34 12.29 33.97
C PHE A 801 -20.97 12.89 35.23
N LEU A 802 -21.28 14.19 35.20
CA LEU A 802 -21.87 14.90 36.34
C LEU A 802 -23.41 14.91 36.32
N GLY A 803 -24.04 14.49 35.23
CA GLY A 803 -25.48 14.57 35.04
C GLY A 803 -26.01 16.01 34.96
N VAL A 804 -25.16 16.97 34.59
CA VAL A 804 -25.49 18.39 34.53
C VAL A 804 -25.95 18.73 33.11
N THR A 805 -27.06 19.46 33.00
CA THR A 805 -27.51 20.10 31.76
C THR A 805 -27.73 21.57 32.06
N ALA A 806 -27.15 22.45 31.25
CA ALA A 806 -27.31 23.88 31.41
C ALA A 806 -27.43 24.58 30.06
N ARG A 807 -28.08 25.74 30.07
CA ARG A 807 -28.26 26.63 28.93
C ARG A 807 -28.08 28.07 29.37
N ARG A 808 -27.35 28.85 28.59
CA ARG A 808 -27.11 30.29 28.82
C ARG A 808 -27.15 31.06 27.51
N THR A 809 -27.63 32.28 27.55
CA THR A 809 -27.41 33.26 26.47
C THR A 809 -26.34 34.23 26.95
N VAL A 810 -25.22 34.32 26.23
CA VAL A 810 -24.03 35.03 26.67
C VAL A 810 -23.55 36.02 25.61
N ARG A 811 -22.75 37.00 26.02
CA ARG A 811 -21.99 37.89 25.14
C ARG A 811 -20.53 37.43 25.14
N LEU A 812 -19.88 37.41 23.98
CA LEU A 812 -18.44 37.21 23.88
C LEU A 812 -17.82 38.56 23.54
N ASP A 813 -16.78 38.97 24.28
CA ASP A 813 -16.06 40.23 24.05
C ASP A 813 -15.07 40.09 22.88
N GLU A 814 -15.58 39.63 21.74
CA GLU A 814 -14.86 39.28 20.53
C GLU A 814 -15.68 39.71 19.30
N ASN A 815 -15.02 40.07 18.20
CA ASN A 815 -15.69 40.44 16.95
C ASN A 815 -15.87 39.23 16.05
N TRP A 816 -16.77 39.29 15.07
CA TRP A 816 -16.92 38.22 14.09
C TRP A 816 -15.69 38.08 13.18
N SER A 817 -15.31 36.84 12.86
CA SER A 817 -14.30 36.52 11.85
C SER A 817 -14.87 35.59 10.78
N PRO A 818 -14.52 35.76 9.49
CA PRO A 818 -14.94 34.83 8.44
C PRO A 818 -14.48 33.39 8.70
N ALA A 819 -13.35 33.20 9.38
CA ALA A 819 -12.82 31.87 9.73
C ALA A 819 -13.74 31.10 10.70
N MET A 820 -14.63 31.79 11.42
CA MET A 820 -15.59 31.16 12.33
C MET A 820 -16.81 30.57 11.62
N LEU A 821 -16.93 30.71 10.30
CA LEU A 821 -18.11 30.29 9.57
C LEU A 821 -17.73 29.37 8.40
N ASN A 822 -18.48 28.28 8.26
CA ASN A 822 -18.53 27.48 7.04
C ASN A 822 -20.00 27.28 6.67
N GLY A 823 -20.53 28.15 5.81
CA GLY A 823 -21.96 28.22 5.54
C GLY A 823 -22.75 28.59 6.80
N GLU A 824 -23.62 27.69 7.25
CA GLU A 824 -24.42 27.84 8.49
C GLU A 824 -23.75 27.19 9.72
N ALA A 825 -22.57 26.58 9.57
CA ALA A 825 -21.83 25.98 10.67
C ALA A 825 -20.88 26.99 11.33
N LEU A 826 -20.90 27.05 12.66
CA LEU A 826 -19.91 27.78 13.46
C LEU A 826 -18.65 26.94 13.65
N ARG A 827 -17.50 27.60 13.62
CA ARG A 827 -16.16 27.03 13.88
C ARG A 827 -15.42 27.87 14.93
N PRO A 828 -15.87 27.85 16.19
CA PRO A 828 -15.14 28.51 17.27
C PRO A 828 -13.75 27.87 17.43
N VAL A 829 -12.76 28.68 17.83
CA VAL A 829 -11.40 28.18 18.11
C VAL A 829 -11.38 27.17 19.25
N LEU A 830 -12.22 27.35 20.27
CA LEU A 830 -12.39 26.41 21.36
C LEU A 830 -13.84 26.38 21.83
N VAL A 831 -14.39 25.17 21.96
CA VAL A 831 -15.55 24.88 22.79
C VAL A 831 -15.27 23.57 23.53
N SER A 832 -15.20 23.63 24.85
CA SER A 832 -14.84 22.49 25.70
C SER A 832 -15.76 22.41 26.91
N ILE A 833 -16.18 21.20 27.29
CA ILE A 833 -16.90 20.97 28.55
C ILE A 833 -15.88 20.60 29.60
N THR A 834 -15.89 21.28 30.73
CA THR A 834 -14.99 20.93 31.83
C THR A 834 -15.70 21.18 33.15
N GLY A 835 -15.68 20.19 34.05
CA GLY A 835 -16.48 20.25 35.26
C GLY A 835 -17.96 20.49 34.96
N SER A 836 -18.62 21.38 35.71
CA SER A 836 -20.03 21.74 35.52
C SER A 836 -20.29 22.74 34.38
N GLY A 837 -19.25 23.30 33.76
CA GLY A 837 -19.37 24.40 32.80
C GLY A 837 -18.89 24.09 31.38
N VAL A 838 -18.90 25.13 30.55
CA VAL A 838 -18.38 25.13 29.19
C VAL A 838 -17.42 26.30 28.99
N THR A 839 -16.26 26.06 28.40
CA THR A 839 -15.34 27.11 27.96
C THR A 839 -15.53 27.41 26.49
N VAL A 840 -15.60 28.69 26.14
CA VAL A 840 -15.72 29.16 24.75
C VAL A 840 -14.62 30.19 24.43
N ARG A 841 -14.06 30.07 23.22
CA ARG A 841 -13.19 31.06 22.58
C ARG A 841 -13.57 31.16 21.10
N ALA A 842 -13.95 32.34 20.65
CA ALA A 842 -14.38 32.55 19.27
C ALA A 842 -13.19 32.71 18.31
N ASN A 843 -12.35 33.73 18.51
CA ASN A 843 -11.14 34.08 17.76
C ASN A 843 -10.06 34.86 18.56
N GLY A 844 -10.37 35.39 19.75
CA GLY A 844 -9.50 36.26 20.54
C GLY A 844 -8.37 35.53 21.27
N LYS A 845 -7.66 36.21 22.20
CA LYS A 845 -6.60 35.59 23.04
C LYS A 845 -7.10 35.13 24.43
N ARG A 846 -8.34 35.47 24.79
CA ARG A 846 -8.98 35.09 26.04
C ARG A 846 -10.04 34.04 25.78
N ALA A 847 -10.21 33.11 26.72
CA ALA A 847 -11.34 32.20 26.75
C ALA A 847 -12.25 32.57 27.92
N THR A 848 -13.53 32.23 27.82
CA THR A 848 -14.49 32.46 28.89
C THR A 848 -15.13 31.14 29.32
N TYR A 849 -15.02 30.82 30.60
CA TYR A 849 -15.65 29.68 31.23
C TYR A 849 -17.04 30.09 31.76
N PHE A 850 -18.07 29.38 31.33
CA PHE A 850 -19.44 29.54 31.76
C PHE A 850 -19.83 28.34 32.61
N ASP A 851 -19.81 28.51 33.93
CA ASP A 851 -20.30 27.50 34.85
C ASP A 851 -21.83 27.35 34.77
N ALA A 852 -22.38 26.22 35.21
CA ALA A 852 -23.82 26.02 35.24
C ALA A 852 -24.49 26.96 36.27
N GLN A 853 -23.86 27.19 37.42
CA GLN A 853 -24.47 27.86 38.57
C GLN A 853 -23.86 29.24 38.88
N SER A 854 -22.59 29.47 38.55
CA SER A 854 -21.86 30.70 38.89
C SER A 854 -21.69 31.64 37.68
N ALA A 855 -21.09 32.82 37.92
CA ALA A 855 -20.84 33.83 36.88
C ALA A 855 -19.77 33.37 35.88
N ALA A 856 -19.75 34.01 34.70
CA ALA A 856 -18.73 33.76 33.70
C ALA A 856 -17.35 34.21 34.21
N THR A 857 -16.31 33.41 33.94
CA THR A 857 -14.92 33.72 34.32
C THR A 857 -14.06 33.73 33.07
N SER A 858 -13.51 34.90 32.71
CA SER A 858 -12.59 35.03 31.58
C SER A 858 -11.14 34.85 32.04
N PHE A 859 -10.36 34.13 31.24
CA PHE A 859 -8.95 33.85 31.51
C PHE A 859 -8.12 33.88 30.22
N ASP A 860 -6.81 34.03 30.37
CA ASP A 860 -5.90 34.01 29.22
C ASP A 860 -5.71 32.57 28.73
N TYR A 861 -5.88 32.36 27.42
CA TYR A 861 -5.76 31.04 26.80
C TYR A 861 -4.64 31.06 25.76
N PRO A 862 -3.76 30.03 25.73
CA PRO A 862 -2.62 30.03 24.83
C PRO A 862 -3.03 29.99 23.35
N VAL A 863 -2.31 30.74 22.52
CA VAL A 863 -2.26 30.49 21.08
C VAL A 863 -1.18 29.45 20.88
N TRP A 864 -1.54 28.17 20.84
CA TRP A 864 -0.57 27.06 20.90
C TRP A 864 0.64 27.19 19.94
N PRO A 865 0.47 27.58 18.66
CA PRO A 865 1.63 27.81 17.78
C PRO A 865 2.56 28.96 18.20
N GLU A 866 2.06 29.94 18.96
CA GLU A 866 2.88 31.02 19.55
C GLU A 866 3.61 30.55 20.82
N VAL A 867 3.13 29.48 21.47
CA VAL A 867 3.69 28.95 22.73
C VAL A 867 4.70 27.83 22.48
N PHE A 868 4.50 27.02 21.44
CA PHE A 868 5.42 25.93 21.10
C PHE A 868 6.68 26.44 20.40
N ALA A 869 7.82 25.85 20.77
CA ALA A 869 9.12 26.20 20.20
C ALA A 869 9.24 25.80 18.72
N ASP A 870 8.57 24.71 18.30
CA ASP A 870 8.57 24.23 16.91
C ASP A 870 7.60 24.98 15.99
N ARG A 871 6.70 25.81 16.56
CA ARG A 871 5.63 26.57 15.88
C ARG A 871 4.72 25.73 14.97
N ARG A 872 4.72 24.40 15.13
CA ARG A 872 3.82 23.52 14.39
C ARG A 872 2.46 23.50 15.09
N ASP A 873 1.40 23.33 14.30
CA ASP A 873 0.05 23.35 14.85
C ASP A 873 -0.15 22.26 15.93
N ALA A 874 -0.89 22.64 16.97
CA ALA A 874 -1.48 21.68 17.89
C ALA A 874 -2.65 21.00 17.18
N THR A 875 -2.77 19.69 17.31
CA THR A 875 -3.90 18.98 16.70
C THR A 875 -5.20 19.22 17.44
N ARG A 876 -5.17 19.50 18.76
CA ARG A 876 -6.36 19.88 19.52
C ARG A 876 -6.05 20.62 20.82
N GLY A 877 -6.47 21.88 20.92
CA GLY A 877 -6.53 22.62 22.17
C GLY A 877 -7.81 22.29 22.96
N ASP A 878 -7.70 22.28 24.29
CA ASP A 878 -8.78 21.96 25.23
C ASP A 878 -8.59 22.74 26.56
N VAL A 879 -9.44 22.50 27.56
CA VAL A 879 -9.37 23.09 28.90
C VAL A 879 -9.55 22.03 29.98
N ALA A 880 -8.73 22.13 31.04
CA ALA A 880 -8.88 21.35 32.27
C ALA A 880 -9.21 22.28 33.45
N MET A 881 -9.85 21.76 34.49
CA MET A 881 -10.07 22.49 35.74
C MET A 881 -8.99 22.10 36.75
N LEU A 882 -8.27 23.09 37.26
CA LEU A 882 -7.15 22.93 38.20
C LEU A 882 -7.31 23.87 39.39
N GLY A 883 -7.43 23.32 40.60
CA GLY A 883 -7.73 24.11 41.80
C GLY A 883 -8.98 25.00 41.68
N GLY A 884 -9.98 24.56 40.90
CA GLY A 884 -11.19 25.35 40.60
C GLY A 884 -11.03 26.43 39.53
N SER A 885 -9.86 26.54 38.89
CA SER A 885 -9.59 27.49 37.80
C SER A 885 -9.40 26.77 36.46
N PRO A 886 -9.94 27.31 35.34
CA PRO A 886 -9.69 26.74 34.02
C PRO A 886 -8.25 27.01 33.56
N VAL A 887 -7.59 25.99 33.01
CA VAL A 887 -6.25 26.07 32.43
C VAL A 887 -6.22 25.50 31.02
N GLY A 888 -5.42 26.11 30.14
CA GLY A 888 -5.28 25.66 28.76
C GLY A 888 -4.45 24.39 28.69
N VAL A 889 -4.97 23.38 27.99
CA VAL A 889 -4.27 22.12 27.70
C VAL A 889 -4.34 21.81 26.22
N ALA A 890 -3.41 21.01 25.71
CA ALA A 890 -3.45 20.55 24.33
C ALA A 890 -2.95 19.11 24.20
N PHE A 891 -3.59 18.39 23.28
CA PHE A 891 -3.01 17.20 22.69
C PHE A 891 -2.27 17.61 21.44
N VAL A 892 -1.03 17.16 21.32
CA VAL A 892 -0.19 17.42 20.17
C VAL A 892 0.18 16.08 19.55
N ASP A 893 -0.27 15.91 18.31
CA ASP A 893 0.08 14.76 17.50
C ASP A 893 1.37 15.05 16.72
N ARG A 894 2.35 14.17 16.87
CA ARG A 894 3.59 14.15 16.09
C ARG A 894 3.76 12.77 15.45
N ALA A 895 2.67 12.19 14.95
CA ALA A 895 2.70 10.92 14.23
C ALA A 895 3.75 10.93 13.10
N PRO A 896 4.45 9.80 12.88
CA PRO A 896 4.30 8.54 13.60
C PRO A 896 5.08 8.46 14.92
N LEU A 897 5.77 9.52 15.34
CA LEU A 897 6.74 9.50 16.46
C LEU A 897 6.05 9.44 17.83
N ALA A 898 5.27 10.46 18.18
CA ALA A 898 4.81 10.62 19.55
C ALA A 898 3.43 11.27 19.66
N GLN A 899 2.76 10.97 20.76
CA GLN A 899 1.56 11.66 21.26
C GLN A 899 1.94 12.41 22.53
N LEU A 900 1.64 13.71 22.56
CA LEU A 900 2.07 14.60 23.62
C LEU A 900 0.90 15.29 24.31
N PHE A 901 1.11 15.61 25.58
CA PHE A 901 0.24 16.45 26.38
C PHE A 901 0.97 17.74 26.77
N ALA A 902 0.32 18.87 26.57
CA ALA A 902 0.81 20.18 26.97
C ALA A 902 -0.18 20.86 27.93
N LEU A 903 0.35 21.49 28.97
CA LEU A 903 -0.38 22.30 29.95
C LEU A 903 0.27 23.69 29.98
N ALA A 904 -0.54 24.73 29.80
CA ALA A 904 -0.09 26.11 29.80
C ALA A 904 -0.70 26.88 30.97
N ARG A 905 0.16 27.41 31.85
CA ARG A 905 -0.25 28.25 32.98
C ARG A 905 0.12 29.71 32.73
N PRO A 906 -0.77 30.69 32.95
CA PRO A 906 -0.42 32.11 32.83
C PRO A 906 0.72 32.51 33.80
N ARG A 907 1.72 33.26 33.31
CA ARG A 907 2.80 33.81 34.13
C ARG A 907 2.38 35.08 34.86
N GLY A 908 1.74 34.96 36.04
CA GLY A 908 1.44 36.11 36.91
C GLY A 908 0.83 37.33 36.18
N GLN A 909 1.20 38.56 36.56
CA GLN A 909 0.79 39.80 35.84
C GLN A 909 1.49 40.01 34.47
N GLY A 910 2.26 39.03 33.98
CA GLY A 910 3.04 39.13 32.75
C GLY A 910 2.31 38.59 31.51
N ARG A 911 2.76 39.01 30.32
CA ARG A 911 2.35 38.41 29.03
C ARG A 911 3.17 37.14 28.79
N GLY A 912 2.60 35.96 29.02
CA GLY A 912 3.23 34.68 28.69
C GLY A 912 2.66 33.48 29.44
N PHE A 913 3.03 32.29 29.00
CA PHE A 913 2.64 31.03 29.63
C PHE A 913 3.88 30.26 30.09
N ASP A 914 3.79 29.64 31.27
CA ASP A 914 4.64 28.53 31.66
C ASP A 914 4.08 27.26 31.01
N LEU A 915 4.85 26.70 30.07
CA LEU A 915 4.52 25.48 29.36
C LEU A 915 5.13 24.29 30.10
N GLU A 916 4.28 23.35 30.47
CA GLU A 916 4.68 22.00 30.86
C GLU A 916 4.24 21.06 29.74
N ALA A 917 5.16 20.31 29.15
CA ALA A 917 4.84 19.39 28.07
C ALA A 917 5.47 18.02 28.37
N ARG A 918 4.73 16.95 28.04
CA ARG A 918 5.17 15.57 28.24
C ARG A 918 4.79 14.72 27.05
N THR A 919 5.73 13.93 26.59
CA THR A 919 5.43 12.78 25.75
C THR A 919 4.85 11.66 26.60
N ILE A 920 3.64 11.23 26.26
CA ILE A 920 2.87 10.27 27.06
C ILE A 920 2.75 8.92 26.36
N ALA A 921 2.89 8.88 25.03
CA ALA A 921 2.69 7.66 24.26
C ALA A 921 3.34 7.76 22.86
N PRO A 922 3.51 6.63 22.13
CA PRO A 922 3.90 6.65 20.73
C PRO A 922 2.86 7.30 19.83
N GLY A 923 3.27 7.76 18.64
CA GLY A 923 2.42 8.50 17.69
C GLY A 923 1.15 7.77 17.23
N TYR A 924 1.13 6.45 17.30
CA TYR A 924 -0.02 5.62 16.95
C TYR A 924 -0.95 5.30 18.14
N ALA A 925 -0.64 5.80 19.34
CA ALA A 925 -1.49 5.61 20.51
C ALA A 925 -2.78 6.45 20.39
N ASP A 926 -3.88 5.91 20.91
CA ASP A 926 -5.11 6.66 21.05
C ASP A 926 -5.13 7.42 22.38
N LEU A 927 -5.31 8.73 22.30
CA LEU A 927 -5.46 9.59 23.47
C LEU A 927 -6.94 9.85 23.79
N GLU A 928 -7.27 9.79 25.09
CA GLU A 928 -8.60 10.10 25.60
C GLU A 928 -8.53 10.89 26.92
N TRP A 929 -9.53 11.75 27.15
CA TRP A 929 -9.80 12.28 28.47
C TRP A 929 -10.35 11.19 29.38
N ILE A 930 -9.84 11.14 30.60
CA ILE A 930 -10.37 10.29 31.65
C ILE A 930 -10.81 11.10 32.86
N TYR A 931 -11.75 10.51 33.59
CA TYR A 931 -12.34 11.07 34.78
C TYR A 931 -12.35 10.03 35.89
N SER A 932 -11.97 10.47 37.10
CA SER A 932 -12.02 9.65 38.31
C SER A 932 -12.44 10.55 39.46
N GLY A 933 -13.70 10.43 39.90
CA GLY A 933 -14.32 11.41 40.79
C GLY A 933 -14.42 12.79 40.13
N ASP A 934 -13.88 13.80 40.80
CA ASP A 934 -13.80 15.19 40.35
C ASP A 934 -12.48 15.52 39.61
N ARG A 935 -11.56 14.56 39.51
CA ARG A 935 -10.27 14.73 38.84
C ARG A 935 -10.39 14.41 37.35
N SER A 936 -9.73 15.21 36.54
CA SER A 936 -9.51 14.96 35.11
C SER A 936 -8.10 14.44 34.88
N GLY A 937 -7.94 13.66 33.82
CA GLY A 937 -6.67 13.09 33.42
C GLY A 937 -6.67 12.73 31.94
N VAL A 938 -5.54 12.22 31.47
CA VAL A 938 -5.36 11.75 30.10
C VAL A 938 -5.02 10.28 30.15
N ALA A 939 -5.64 9.49 29.29
CA ALA A 939 -5.22 8.12 29.03
C ALA A 939 -4.57 8.02 27.65
N ALA A 940 -3.60 7.13 27.57
CA ALA A 940 -3.03 6.66 26.31
C ALA A 940 -3.22 5.15 26.20
N LEU A 941 -3.76 4.74 25.05
CA LEU A 941 -3.87 3.34 24.65
C LEU A 941 -2.90 3.06 23.51
N SER A 942 -1.87 2.26 23.76
CA SER A 942 -0.80 1.97 22.81
C SER A 942 -0.80 0.51 22.38
N ILE A 943 -0.69 0.26 21.07
CA ILE A 943 -0.53 -1.09 20.49
C ILE A 943 0.95 -1.48 20.44
N GLY A 944 1.30 -2.68 20.88
CA GLY A 944 2.63 -3.26 20.66
C GLY A 944 2.52 -4.72 20.21
N ALA A 945 3.62 -5.29 19.71
CA ALA A 945 3.75 -6.74 19.53
C ALA A 945 3.80 -7.52 20.89
N GLY A 946 3.86 -6.79 22.01
CA GLY A 946 3.75 -7.31 23.38
C GLY A 946 2.36 -7.06 23.99
N PRO A 947 2.17 -7.28 25.31
CA PRO A 947 0.92 -6.94 25.96
C PRO A 947 0.62 -5.46 25.75
N GLU A 948 -0.55 -5.16 25.17
CA GLU A 948 -0.96 -3.77 24.90
C GLU A 948 -0.84 -2.93 26.19
N ARG A 949 -0.55 -1.64 26.08
CA ARG A 949 -0.41 -0.75 27.25
C ARG A 949 -1.56 0.24 27.26
N ALA A 950 -2.28 0.28 28.38
CA ALA A 950 -3.26 1.32 28.65
C ALA A 950 -2.88 1.97 29.97
N GLU A 951 -2.52 3.23 29.90
CA GLU A 951 -1.99 4.00 31.03
C GLU A 951 -2.72 5.33 31.09
N ALA A 952 -2.83 5.88 32.29
CA ALA A 952 -3.40 7.20 32.48
C ALA A 952 -2.64 8.04 33.48
N TRP A 953 -2.67 9.34 33.24
CA TRP A 953 -2.05 10.34 34.09
C TRP A 953 -3.11 11.33 34.52
N MET A 954 -3.25 11.52 35.83
CA MET A 954 -4.18 12.50 36.36
C MET A 954 -3.51 13.88 36.36
N ILE A 955 -4.32 14.92 36.17
CA ILE A 955 -3.85 16.30 36.25
C ILE A 955 -3.99 16.76 37.71
N SER A 956 -2.93 17.38 38.24
CA SER A 956 -2.87 17.98 39.57
C SER A 956 -2.28 19.39 39.52
N ASP A 957 -2.33 20.14 40.62
CA ASP A 957 -1.84 21.53 40.64
C ASP A 957 -0.37 21.63 40.20
N ARG A 958 0.40 20.54 40.40
CA ARG A 958 1.81 20.41 40.01
C ARG A 958 2.02 20.04 38.54
N GLY A 959 0.98 19.66 37.82
CA GLY A 959 1.06 19.29 36.42
C GLY A 959 0.43 17.95 36.13
N LEU A 960 0.94 17.28 35.11
CA LEU A 960 0.58 15.89 34.87
C LEU A 960 1.34 15.02 35.88
N ASP A 961 0.63 14.14 36.60
CA ASP A 961 1.24 13.23 37.56
C ASP A 961 2.35 12.40 36.88
N THR A 962 3.47 12.15 37.57
CA THR A 962 4.66 11.54 36.94
C THR A 962 4.54 10.03 36.77
N GLU A 963 3.76 9.36 37.63
CA GLU A 963 3.56 7.92 37.58
C GLU A 963 2.21 7.60 36.91
N PRO A 964 2.20 6.83 35.81
CA PRO A 964 0.95 6.41 35.18
C PRO A 964 0.19 5.40 36.04
N ILE A 965 -1.13 5.50 35.99
CA ILE A 965 -2.08 4.52 36.52
C ILE A 965 -2.36 3.49 35.42
N PRO A 966 -2.08 2.19 35.63
CA PRO A 966 -2.42 1.17 34.65
C PRO A 966 -3.94 0.98 34.57
N LEU A 967 -4.48 0.98 33.36
CA LEU A 967 -5.91 0.86 33.09
C LEU A 967 -6.34 -0.58 32.79
N ALA A 968 -7.57 -0.92 33.18
CA ALA A 968 -8.23 -2.13 32.72
C ALA A 968 -8.46 -2.11 31.20
N ARG A 969 -8.33 -3.29 30.58
CA ARG A 969 -8.55 -3.55 29.15
C ARG A 969 -9.36 -4.83 28.99
N LEU A 970 -9.96 -5.00 27.82
CA LEU A 970 -10.84 -6.13 27.54
C LEU A 970 -10.11 -7.48 27.66
N GLY A 971 -8.83 -7.56 27.27
CA GLY A 971 -8.00 -8.76 27.45
C GLY A 971 -7.85 -9.19 28.91
N HIS A 972 -7.89 -8.26 29.88
CA HIS A 972 -7.85 -8.60 31.32
C HIS A 972 -9.16 -9.24 31.81
N ALA A 973 -10.26 -9.10 31.07
CA ALA A 973 -11.59 -9.58 31.41
C ALA A 973 -12.11 -10.68 30.47
N ALA A 974 -11.25 -11.24 29.60
CA ALA A 974 -11.68 -12.12 28.51
C ALA A 974 -12.50 -13.33 28.99
N ASP A 975 -12.05 -13.99 30.06
CA ASP A 975 -12.67 -15.22 30.57
C ASP A 975 -13.78 -14.98 31.61
N ARG A 976 -13.88 -13.76 32.16
CA ARG A 976 -14.83 -13.43 33.24
C ARG A 976 -15.44 -12.05 33.05
N VAL A 977 -16.70 -12.04 32.65
CA VAL A 977 -17.52 -10.82 32.62
C VAL A 977 -17.86 -10.42 34.06
N THR A 978 -17.19 -9.38 34.56
CA THR A 978 -17.53 -8.74 35.84
C THR A 978 -18.13 -7.37 35.56
N PHE A 979 -19.36 -7.12 36.01
CA PHE A 979 -20.02 -5.82 35.86
C PHE A 979 -19.42 -4.77 36.80
N CYS A 980 -19.30 -3.53 36.32
CA CYS A 980 -18.88 -2.42 37.16
C CYS A 980 -20.00 -1.92 38.08
N THR A 981 -19.75 -1.95 39.40
CA THR A 981 -20.62 -1.30 40.38
C THR A 981 -20.64 0.23 40.18
N THR A 982 -21.70 0.90 40.64
CA THR A 982 -21.78 2.37 40.62
C THR A 982 -20.57 3.02 41.32
N GLU A 983 -20.13 2.43 42.44
CA GLU A 983 -18.96 2.92 43.16
C GLU A 983 -17.67 2.80 42.34
N LYS A 984 -17.46 1.66 41.67
CA LYS A 984 -16.27 1.45 40.85
C LYS A 984 -16.24 2.37 39.63
N ARG A 985 -17.39 2.62 39.00
CA ARG A 985 -17.53 3.62 37.93
C ARG A 985 -17.21 5.04 38.39
N ARG A 986 -17.48 5.36 39.65
CA ARG A 986 -17.23 6.68 40.24
C ARG A 986 -15.77 6.88 40.64
N THR A 987 -15.14 5.86 41.20
CA THR A 987 -13.85 5.97 41.89
C THR A 987 -12.64 5.53 41.06
N THR A 988 -12.87 4.92 39.90
CA THR A 988 -11.77 4.45 39.04
C THR A 988 -11.88 5.04 37.64
N PRO A 989 -10.74 5.31 36.98
CA PRO A 989 -10.73 5.84 35.62
C PRO A 989 -11.56 5.00 34.65
N ARG A 990 -12.35 5.69 33.83
CA ARG A 990 -13.00 5.11 32.66
C ARG A 990 -11.95 4.87 31.57
N SER A 991 -11.92 3.67 31.01
CA SER A 991 -11.01 3.28 29.92
C SER A 991 -11.81 2.80 28.71
N VAL A 992 -11.55 3.35 27.52
CA VAL A 992 -12.11 2.84 26.26
C VAL A 992 -11.15 1.82 25.66
N SER A 993 -11.47 0.54 25.80
CA SER A 993 -10.69 -0.57 25.25
C SER A 993 -11.24 -0.98 23.88
N ALA A 994 -10.79 -0.29 22.82
CA ALA A 994 -11.15 -0.63 21.44
C ALA A 994 -10.32 -1.82 20.91
N HIS A 995 -10.90 -2.60 19.99
CA HIS A 995 -10.17 -3.63 19.23
C HIS A 995 -9.35 -3.03 18.10
N PHE A 996 -9.71 -1.84 17.61
CA PHE A 996 -9.03 -1.14 16.53
C PHE A 996 -8.63 0.25 16.99
N THR A 997 -7.46 0.70 16.56
CA THR A 997 -7.09 2.11 16.68
C THR A 997 -7.87 2.98 15.69
N ARG A 998 -7.79 4.30 15.86
CA ARG A 998 -8.24 5.26 14.83
C ARG A 998 -7.68 4.98 13.45
N ALA A 999 -6.43 4.53 13.36
CA ALA A 999 -5.76 4.13 12.11
C ALA A 999 -6.18 2.74 11.58
N ALA A 1000 -7.22 2.14 12.16
CA ALA A 1000 -7.75 0.82 11.81
C ALA A 1000 -6.79 -0.36 12.04
N ALA A 1001 -5.66 -0.15 12.72
CA ALA A 1001 -4.81 -1.26 13.14
C ALA A 1001 -5.48 -2.03 14.28
N LEU A 1002 -5.57 -3.36 14.13
CA LEU A 1002 -6.06 -4.28 15.15
C LEU A 1002 -5.10 -4.24 16.35
N ILE A 1003 -5.63 -3.86 17.52
CA ILE A 1003 -4.90 -3.80 18.80
C ILE A 1003 -4.78 -5.22 19.37
N GLY A 1004 -5.88 -5.97 19.30
CA GLY A 1004 -5.98 -7.33 19.79
C GLY A 1004 -7.39 -7.89 19.63
N THR A 1005 -7.49 -9.20 19.49
CA THR A 1005 -8.77 -9.92 19.33
C THR A 1005 -9.27 -10.50 20.64
N ALA A 1006 -8.43 -10.50 21.68
CA ALA A 1006 -8.78 -10.99 23.00
C ALA A 1006 -10.04 -10.30 23.54
N GLY A 1007 -11.05 -11.11 23.87
CA GLY A 1007 -12.35 -10.63 24.34
C GLY A 1007 -13.31 -10.14 23.25
N ARG A 1008 -12.95 -10.21 21.95
CA ARG A 1008 -13.88 -9.89 20.84
C ARG A 1008 -14.96 -10.97 20.75
N ARG A 1009 -16.23 -10.57 20.69
CA ARG A 1009 -17.38 -11.49 20.70
C ARG A 1009 -18.25 -11.27 19.48
N ALA A 1010 -18.78 -12.36 18.93
CA ALA A 1010 -19.93 -12.29 18.04
C ALA A 1010 -21.19 -12.03 18.86
N VAL A 1011 -22.11 -11.23 18.33
CA VAL A 1011 -23.39 -10.89 18.96
C VAL A 1011 -24.50 -11.24 17.97
N LEU A 1012 -25.38 -12.15 18.36
CA LEU A 1012 -26.59 -12.50 17.63
C LEU A 1012 -27.78 -11.78 18.23
N ILE A 1013 -28.54 -11.03 17.43
CA ILE A 1013 -29.79 -10.40 17.85
C ILE A 1013 -30.97 -11.06 17.17
N THR A 1014 -31.98 -11.43 17.97
CA THR A 1014 -33.24 -12.03 17.52
C THR A 1014 -34.45 -11.24 18.03
N ASP A 1015 -35.54 -11.22 17.26
CA ASP A 1015 -36.85 -10.72 17.71
C ASP A 1015 -37.73 -11.91 18.16
N ALA A 1016 -38.27 -11.83 19.38
CA ALA A 1016 -39.04 -12.90 20.01
C ALA A 1016 -40.41 -13.13 19.35
N THR A 1017 -40.86 -12.22 18.48
CA THR A 1017 -42.16 -12.29 17.79
C THR A 1017 -42.23 -13.35 16.67
N SER A 1018 -41.11 -14.00 16.34
CA SER A 1018 -41.02 -15.00 15.28
C SER A 1018 -41.51 -16.40 15.68
N GLY A 1019 -41.77 -16.65 16.97
CA GLY A 1019 -42.18 -17.96 17.49
C GLY A 1019 -43.64 -18.02 17.91
N GLY A 1020 -44.57 -18.16 16.97
CA GLY A 1020 -45.96 -18.53 17.28
C GLY A 1020 -46.97 -17.90 16.33
N GLY A 1021 -47.68 -18.72 15.56
CA GLY A 1021 -48.65 -18.30 14.54
C GLY A 1021 -49.63 -17.24 15.02
N GLY A 1022 -49.55 -16.04 14.43
CA GLY A 1022 -50.48 -14.95 14.71
C GLY A 1022 -50.31 -13.76 13.78
N SER A 1023 -51.37 -13.47 13.02
CA SER A 1023 -51.62 -12.24 12.25
C SER A 1023 -50.64 -11.87 11.12
N LEU A 1024 -51.06 -12.19 9.89
CA LEU A 1024 -50.53 -11.70 8.61
C LEU A 1024 -50.23 -10.19 8.64
N GLY A 1025 -48.95 -9.79 8.52
CA GLY A 1025 -48.63 -8.42 8.09
C GLY A 1025 -47.31 -7.80 8.55
N ALA A 1026 -46.66 -8.29 9.62
CA ALA A 1026 -45.38 -7.73 10.07
C ALA A 1026 -44.19 -8.56 9.51
N PRO A 1027 -43.21 -7.95 8.81
CA PRO A 1027 -42.03 -8.66 8.34
C PRO A 1027 -41.21 -9.18 9.52
N VAL A 1028 -40.93 -10.48 9.54
CA VAL A 1028 -40.00 -11.11 10.49
C VAL A 1028 -38.64 -10.47 10.25
N MET A 1029 -38.04 -9.86 11.28
CA MET A 1029 -36.67 -9.38 11.16
C MET A 1029 -35.72 -10.58 11.06
N GLU A 1030 -34.90 -10.61 10.02
CA GLU A 1030 -33.79 -11.55 9.92
C GLU A 1030 -32.85 -11.40 11.13
N PRO A 1031 -32.25 -12.50 11.62
CA PRO A 1031 -31.25 -12.42 12.67
C PRO A 1031 -30.09 -11.49 12.29
N ILE A 1032 -29.69 -10.61 13.21
CA ILE A 1032 -28.61 -9.64 12.97
C ILE A 1032 -27.35 -10.13 13.67
N TRP A 1033 -26.26 -10.26 12.91
CA TRP A 1033 -24.94 -10.56 13.44
C TRP A 1033 -24.09 -9.29 13.55
N LEU A 1034 -23.50 -9.10 14.73
CA LEU A 1034 -22.58 -8.02 15.03
C LEU A 1034 -21.29 -8.58 15.63
N LEU A 1035 -20.23 -7.78 15.61
CA LEU A 1035 -18.97 -8.04 16.30
C LEU A 1035 -18.71 -6.92 17.29
N THR A 1036 -18.27 -7.24 18.50
CA THR A 1036 -17.85 -6.20 19.45
C THR A 1036 -16.69 -5.40 18.86
N ASP A 1037 -16.78 -4.08 18.93
CA ASP A 1037 -15.73 -3.15 18.51
C ASP A 1037 -14.81 -2.79 19.68
N GLY A 1038 -15.30 -2.98 20.89
CA GLY A 1038 -14.56 -2.79 22.14
C GLY A 1038 -15.49 -2.71 23.34
N ALA A 1039 -14.93 -2.30 24.46
CA ALA A 1039 -15.64 -2.14 25.72
C ALA A 1039 -15.19 -0.90 26.48
N VAL A 1040 -16.08 -0.39 27.31
CA VAL A 1040 -15.75 0.60 28.34
C VAL A 1040 -15.48 -0.15 29.64
N MET A 1041 -14.26 0.02 30.15
CA MET A 1041 -13.71 -0.69 31.30
C MET A 1041 -13.50 0.28 32.47
N HIS A 1042 -13.51 -0.26 33.69
CA HIS A 1042 -13.09 0.42 34.91
C HIS A 1042 -12.26 -0.52 35.80
N GLY A 1043 -11.61 0.03 36.81
CA GLY A 1043 -10.72 -0.71 37.71
C GLY A 1043 -9.27 -0.81 37.19
N SER A 1044 -8.51 -1.71 37.81
CA SER A 1044 -7.12 -1.99 37.46
C SER A 1044 -7.02 -3.26 36.61
N PRO A 1045 -5.85 -3.57 36.00
CA PRO A 1045 -5.63 -4.85 35.35
C PRO A 1045 -5.90 -6.08 36.23
N ALA A 1046 -5.65 -5.96 37.55
CA ALA A 1046 -5.84 -7.06 38.50
C ALA A 1046 -7.30 -7.23 38.95
N ASP A 1047 -8.12 -6.18 38.81
CA ASP A 1047 -9.53 -6.19 39.16
C ASP A 1047 -10.34 -5.41 38.10
N PRO A 1048 -10.42 -5.91 36.86
CA PRO A 1048 -11.12 -5.23 35.79
C PRO A 1048 -12.64 -5.45 35.90
N CYS A 1049 -13.42 -4.46 35.50
CA CYS A 1049 -14.85 -4.63 35.27
C CYS A 1049 -15.29 -3.96 33.97
N ILE A 1050 -16.39 -4.45 33.42
CA ILE A 1050 -17.00 -3.98 32.17
C ILE A 1050 -18.22 -3.13 32.52
N ALA A 1051 -18.22 -1.87 32.06
CA ALA A 1051 -19.39 -1.01 32.15
C ALA A 1051 -20.36 -1.27 30.99
N ALA A 1052 -19.83 -1.38 29.76
CA ALA A 1052 -20.60 -1.73 28.58
C ALA A 1052 -19.71 -2.13 27.40
N TRP A 1053 -20.26 -2.91 26.46
CA TRP A 1053 -19.71 -3.13 25.12
C TRP A 1053 -20.43 -2.29 24.08
N ARG A 1054 -19.71 -2.04 22.99
CA ARG A 1054 -20.30 -1.67 21.70
C ARG A 1054 -20.02 -2.78 20.69
N ALA A 1055 -21.02 -3.14 19.89
CA ALA A 1055 -20.85 -4.03 18.75
C ALA A 1055 -21.42 -3.40 17.49
N SER A 1056 -20.74 -3.57 16.37
CA SER A 1056 -21.16 -3.06 15.05
C SER A 1056 -21.56 -4.21 14.13
N GLY A 1057 -22.56 -3.95 13.30
CA GLY A 1057 -23.10 -4.91 12.35
C GLY A 1057 -22.05 -5.36 11.35
N VAL A 1058 -22.03 -6.66 11.08
CA VAL A 1058 -21.21 -7.22 9.99
C VAL A 1058 -21.64 -6.61 8.66
N ARG A 1059 -22.94 -6.30 8.53
CA ARG A 1059 -23.51 -5.41 7.52
C ARG A 1059 -23.72 -4.05 8.19
N GLY A 1060 -23.23 -2.98 7.58
CA GLY A 1060 -23.32 -1.62 8.15
C GLY A 1060 -24.76 -1.18 8.41
N GLY A 1061 -24.92 -0.18 9.25
CA GLY A 1061 -26.20 0.42 9.63
C GLY A 1061 -26.84 -0.15 10.90
N ALA A 1062 -26.09 -0.88 11.74
CA ALA A 1062 -26.59 -1.38 13.02
C ALA A 1062 -25.50 -1.40 14.10
N VAL A 1063 -25.83 -0.90 15.28
CA VAL A 1063 -24.97 -0.91 16.47
C VAL A 1063 -25.75 -1.45 17.66
N ALA A 1064 -25.11 -2.29 18.46
CA ALA A 1064 -25.58 -2.71 19.76
C ALA A 1064 -24.75 -2.04 20.86
N VAL A 1065 -25.44 -1.53 21.88
CA VAL A 1065 -24.81 -1.16 23.17
C VAL A 1065 -25.29 -2.16 24.21
N ILE A 1066 -24.36 -2.86 24.84
CA ILE A 1066 -24.67 -3.93 25.79
C ILE A 1066 -24.09 -3.52 27.14
N ALA A 1067 -24.92 -3.26 28.15
CA ALA A 1067 -24.41 -2.96 29.47
C ALA A 1067 -23.73 -4.21 30.07
N GLY A 1068 -22.80 -3.99 31.01
CA GLY A 1068 -22.07 -5.10 31.62
C GLY A 1068 -22.96 -6.08 32.42
N ASP A 1069 -24.19 -5.71 32.78
CA ASP A 1069 -25.14 -6.58 33.49
C ASP A 1069 -25.94 -7.52 32.56
N LEU A 1070 -25.73 -7.43 31.24
CA LEU A 1070 -26.36 -8.18 30.15
C LEU A 1070 -27.89 -8.13 30.08
N GLU A 1071 -28.62 -7.92 31.18
CA GLU A 1071 -30.07 -7.74 31.22
C GLU A 1071 -30.49 -6.43 30.52
N HIS A 1072 -29.60 -5.45 30.44
CA HIS A 1072 -29.84 -4.17 29.79
C HIS A 1072 -28.93 -3.99 28.56
N ALA A 1073 -29.54 -3.92 27.39
CA ALA A 1073 -28.87 -3.63 26.13
C ALA A 1073 -29.82 -2.89 25.18
N TRP A 1074 -29.29 -2.34 24.10
CA TRP A 1074 -30.05 -1.61 23.09
C TRP A 1074 -29.53 -1.92 21.70
N LEU A 1075 -30.45 -2.20 20.77
CA LEU A 1075 -30.16 -2.21 19.34
C LEU A 1075 -30.52 -0.85 18.76
N ILE A 1076 -29.59 -0.27 18.01
CA ILE A 1076 -29.74 0.99 17.30
C ILE A 1076 -29.48 0.70 15.82
N LYS A 1077 -30.44 0.95 14.95
CA LYS A 1077 -30.32 0.69 13.50
C LYS A 1077 -30.67 1.89 12.67
N GLU A 1078 -30.04 2.00 11.50
CA GLU A 1078 -30.41 2.96 10.48
C GLU A 1078 -31.72 2.56 9.81
N ALA A 1079 -32.55 3.55 9.54
CA ALA A 1079 -33.70 3.44 8.66
C ALA A 1079 -33.79 4.70 7.79
N PHE A 1080 -34.61 4.64 6.76
CA PHE A 1080 -34.84 5.76 5.86
C PHE A 1080 -36.31 6.11 5.87
N ASP A 1081 -36.60 7.37 6.17
CA ASP A 1081 -37.93 7.94 6.07
C ASP A 1081 -38.03 8.87 4.88
N THR A 1082 -39.17 8.86 4.22
CA THR A 1082 -39.50 9.83 3.19
C THR A 1082 -39.89 11.14 3.86
N GLU A 1083 -39.10 12.20 3.67
CA GLU A 1083 -39.48 13.53 4.16
C GLU A 1083 -40.83 13.92 3.53
N PRO A 1084 -41.86 14.30 4.30
CA PRO A 1084 -43.14 14.69 3.74
C PRO A 1084 -42.91 15.87 2.79
N ALA A 1085 -43.44 15.79 1.57
CA ALA A 1085 -43.30 16.85 0.58
C ALA A 1085 -43.73 18.18 1.21
N SER A 1086 -42.84 19.17 1.20
CA SER A 1086 -43.11 20.51 1.77
C SER A 1086 -44.42 21.04 1.19
N THR A 1087 -45.46 21.11 2.02
CA THR A 1087 -46.84 21.41 1.59
C THR A 1087 -47.05 22.88 1.20
N LYS A 1088 -46.02 23.73 1.25
CA LYS A 1088 -46.06 25.11 0.77
C LYS A 1088 -44.83 25.45 -0.09
N PRO A 1089 -44.99 25.70 -1.40
CA PRO A 1089 -43.93 26.31 -2.20
C PRO A 1089 -43.63 27.71 -1.65
N SER A 1090 -42.37 27.99 -1.35
CA SER A 1090 -41.96 29.28 -0.74
C SER A 1090 -42.14 30.47 -1.68
N THR A 1091 -42.23 30.21 -2.99
CA THR A 1091 -42.56 31.19 -4.04
C THR A 1091 -43.33 30.52 -5.19
N LYS A 1092 -44.20 31.27 -5.88
CA LYS A 1092 -45.04 30.78 -7.01
C LYS A 1092 -44.24 30.24 -8.23
N ARG A 1093 -42.91 30.25 -8.21
CA ARG A 1093 -42.05 29.89 -9.35
C ARG A 1093 -41.09 28.73 -9.11
N GLU A 1094 -41.02 28.16 -7.90
CA GLU A 1094 -40.11 27.06 -7.61
C GLU A 1094 -40.84 25.71 -7.71
N PRO A 1095 -40.43 24.78 -8.59
CA PRO A 1095 -41.05 23.46 -8.68
C PRO A 1095 -40.93 22.71 -7.35
N ALA A 1096 -41.97 21.96 -7.00
CA ALA A 1096 -42.00 21.16 -5.76
C ALA A 1096 -40.78 20.23 -5.73
N ARG A 1097 -39.94 20.36 -4.69
CA ARG A 1097 -38.76 19.52 -4.53
C ARG A 1097 -39.24 18.08 -4.28
N PRO A 1098 -38.76 17.07 -5.04
CA PRO A 1098 -39.14 15.69 -4.81
C PRO A 1098 -38.78 15.27 -3.38
N PRO A 1099 -39.59 14.42 -2.73
CA PRO A 1099 -39.31 13.96 -1.38
C PRO A 1099 -37.95 13.27 -1.35
N ARG A 1100 -37.11 13.64 -0.39
CA ARG A 1100 -35.79 13.06 -0.22
C ARG A 1100 -35.85 12.01 0.90
N PRO A 1101 -35.21 10.84 0.72
CA PRO A 1101 -35.01 9.93 1.82
C PRO A 1101 -34.12 10.63 2.86
N THR A 1102 -34.61 10.67 4.10
CA THR A 1102 -33.89 11.16 5.26
C THR A 1102 -33.53 9.97 6.13
N ARG A 1103 -32.25 9.86 6.45
CA ARG A 1103 -31.78 8.84 7.37
C ARG A 1103 -32.31 9.15 8.77
N VAL A 1104 -32.78 8.13 9.46
CA VAL A 1104 -33.20 8.17 10.87
C VAL A 1104 -32.56 7.02 11.61
N LEU A 1105 -32.40 7.15 12.93
CA LEU A 1105 -32.00 6.05 13.78
C LEU A 1105 -33.22 5.53 14.55
N LEU A 1106 -33.33 4.22 14.65
CA LEU A 1106 -34.33 3.52 15.45
C LEU A 1106 -33.61 2.78 16.57
N ALA A 1107 -34.02 3.02 17.81
CA ALA A 1107 -33.46 2.33 18.97
C ALA A 1107 -34.52 1.55 19.75
N ARG A 1108 -34.17 0.35 20.21
CA ARG A 1108 -35.06 -0.51 21.00
C ARG A 1108 -34.27 -1.29 22.06
N PRO A 1109 -34.77 -1.40 23.30
CA PRO A 1109 -34.10 -2.18 24.33
C PRO A 1109 -34.14 -3.69 24.04
N MET A 1110 -33.14 -4.40 24.57
CA MET A 1110 -32.97 -5.84 24.50
C MET A 1110 -32.29 -6.37 25.76
N SER A 1111 -32.32 -7.69 25.93
CA SER A 1111 -31.57 -8.41 26.96
C SER A 1111 -30.64 -9.43 26.30
N CYS A 1112 -29.48 -9.66 26.87
CA CYS A 1112 -28.42 -10.52 26.33
C CYS A 1112 -28.04 -11.61 27.33
N LYS A 1113 -27.41 -12.67 26.83
CA LYS A 1113 -26.75 -13.70 27.63
C LYS A 1113 -25.50 -14.21 26.89
N VAL A 1114 -24.53 -14.72 27.63
CA VAL A 1114 -23.41 -15.47 27.05
C VAL A 1114 -23.92 -16.84 26.59
N ASP A 1115 -23.58 -17.24 25.37
CA ASP A 1115 -24.00 -18.52 24.79
C ASP A 1115 -22.81 -19.21 24.12
N ALA A 1116 -22.00 -19.91 24.93
CA ALA A 1116 -20.83 -20.63 24.44
C ALA A 1116 -21.16 -21.78 23.46
N SER A 1117 -22.44 -22.20 23.39
CA SER A 1117 -22.89 -23.25 22.49
C SER A 1117 -23.27 -22.76 21.10
N MET A 1118 -23.36 -21.44 20.90
CA MET A 1118 -23.78 -20.86 19.63
C MET A 1118 -22.68 -20.95 18.58
N ALA A 1119 -22.96 -21.61 17.47
CA ALA A 1119 -22.09 -21.63 16.30
C ALA A 1119 -22.05 -20.24 15.64
N VAL A 1120 -20.85 -19.70 15.44
CA VAL A 1120 -20.63 -18.44 14.72
C VAL A 1120 -20.45 -18.75 13.23
N PRO A 1121 -21.23 -18.13 12.32
CA PRO A 1121 -21.05 -18.33 10.89
C PRO A 1121 -19.63 -17.99 10.42
N HIS A 1122 -19.09 -18.75 9.47
CA HIS A 1122 -17.72 -18.55 8.96
C HIS A 1122 -17.49 -17.12 8.45
N GLU A 1123 -18.49 -16.52 7.78
CA GLU A 1123 -18.44 -15.12 7.30
C GLU A 1123 -18.27 -14.08 8.42
N VAL A 1124 -18.78 -14.37 9.63
CA VAL A 1124 -18.63 -13.49 10.81
C VAL A 1124 -17.25 -13.72 11.43
N ALA A 1125 -16.81 -14.97 11.49
CA ALA A 1125 -15.50 -15.34 12.03
C ALA A 1125 -14.35 -14.77 11.19
N THR A 1126 -14.40 -14.85 9.86
CA THR A 1126 -13.34 -14.30 8.97
C THR A 1126 -13.23 -12.78 9.06
N ARG A 1127 -14.30 -12.08 9.46
CA ARG A 1127 -14.31 -10.63 9.68
C ARG A 1127 -13.84 -10.20 11.06
N ALA A 1128 -13.52 -11.13 11.96
CA ALA A 1128 -13.06 -10.81 13.31
C ALA A 1128 -11.67 -10.17 13.35
N GLY A 1129 -10.90 -10.18 12.24
CA GLY A 1129 -9.66 -9.41 12.08
C GLY A 1129 -9.88 -8.01 11.50
N SER A 1130 -11.10 -7.69 11.06
CA SER A 1130 -11.41 -6.46 10.32
C SER A 1130 -12.17 -5.44 11.17
N ARG A 1131 -11.89 -4.16 10.91
CA ARG A 1131 -12.67 -3.04 11.44
C ARG A 1131 -14.01 -2.95 10.70
N MET A 1132 -15.10 -2.70 11.43
CA MET A 1132 -16.43 -2.61 10.83
C MET A 1132 -16.68 -1.20 10.25
N PRO A 1133 -17.46 -1.04 9.17
CA PRO A 1133 -17.69 0.26 8.52
C PRO A 1133 -18.25 1.34 9.46
N ASP A 1134 -19.17 0.93 10.35
CA ASP A 1134 -19.83 1.80 11.33
C ASP A 1134 -18.89 2.27 12.47
N ASP A 1135 -17.65 1.77 12.50
CA ASP A 1135 -16.62 2.14 13.47
C ASP A 1135 -15.68 3.25 12.97
N SER A 1136 -15.87 3.74 11.74
CA SER A 1136 -15.07 4.84 11.18
C SER A 1136 -15.27 6.15 11.98
N PRO A 1137 -14.19 6.91 12.26
CA PRO A 1137 -14.14 7.95 13.30
C PRO A 1137 -15.00 9.20 13.07
#